data_AF-A0A0L0HJA8-F1
#
_entry.id   AF-A0A0L0HJA8-F1
#
_cell.length_a   1.000
_cell.length_b   1.000
_cell.length_c   1.000
_cell.angle_alpha   90.00
_cell.angle_beta   90.00
_cell.angle_gamma   90.00
#
_symmetry.space_group_name_H-M   'P 1'
#
loop_
_entity.id
_entity.type
_entity.pdbx_description
1 polymer ?
#
loop_
_entity_poly.entity_id
_entity_poly.type
_entity_poly.pdbx_seq_one_letter_code
_entity_poly.pdbx_strand_id
1 'polypeptide(L)'
;MASSPLPMLHQSQSRDRLYDLETKVRRLETENQALTDRIDHLQRDNLHLTEENATLKSTQEATLKQNSELVDKFGKAMGDWAQITPEEWNEANERVNILIRENDVLMDQRKATQIEIERLQDELARQGKQLRTTTEDLTQSQEHLHALQQELLQTNDRKSGVERELKACMEELTAANVENDHLHGELKRYGVDIKGYQGKIGDLKRSLEEVTNRYQTHVCESQALSARERELLDNVKTTELERDDWKTKYASLSSDHESLRSSYDELLRISRGLEKRVAQLEDQEANAHMEVQKYIEKAEDAKLEFDKALIREQQCQAEIQRLNERLLELPQKYRERADQEVATMRAQFLSEKRQLNIEITALETKCAQLQHQSERSIRDKRSAEAELEKLTRHLPEESERLALIIEELNNKLRASERERNQATHKFESLHSKLLREESRFEKEKQLIAERSDDAFRRLRSIERDLEETKEDRVKLFTKLTDLEHAHKKLAEAKQKAAMQHEAETAAVTQKYEEQIKDLTLKLESVTESHTRTCRDIQTLLSDQKRMTEKWHTEAQTQKHHHAQTLRTLQTQLSDYQTHVNDLEARIQTLDTRLKETVQKLSDERCISARLSARVRDAEGRCEGLRKQVVAWGKREEEWAEERKRLKRDLDRIKLEQDRKERERLHQSRRDDTRYPGMLRTPPLDDESQMIDDTSREVMELKAEIDRVKQRSRRSPGFERMLLDMESDGDDDEEEEEE
;
A
#
# COMPACT_ATOMS: atom_id res chain seq x y z
N MET A 1 -32.53 -55.48 37.37
CA MET A 1 -33.40 -56.66 37.58
C MET A 1 -34.71 -56.40 36.85
N ALA A 2 -35.34 -57.45 36.31
CA ALA A 2 -36.60 -57.43 35.57
C ALA A 2 -36.60 -56.59 34.26
N SER A 3 -37.53 -56.78 33.31
CA SER A 3 -38.00 -58.02 32.65
C SER A 3 -39.05 -57.65 31.59
N SER A 4 -38.91 -58.16 30.37
CA SER A 4 -39.91 -58.25 29.28
C SER A 4 -40.65 -56.98 28.79
N PRO A 5 -40.58 -56.64 27.49
CA PRO A 5 -41.40 -55.61 26.84
C PRO A 5 -42.67 -56.17 26.17
N LEU A 6 -43.32 -55.33 25.32
CA LEU A 6 -44.51 -55.58 24.46
C LEU A 6 -45.87 -55.50 25.20
N PRO A 7 -46.92 -54.87 24.60
CA PRO A 7 -47.53 -55.41 23.38
C PRO A 7 -48.01 -54.42 22.27
N MET A 8 -48.08 -54.98 21.06
CA MET A 8 -49.11 -54.76 20.02
C MET A 8 -49.35 -53.37 19.40
N LEU A 9 -48.92 -53.21 18.14
CA LEU A 9 -49.84 -52.93 17.03
C LEU A 9 -49.23 -53.37 15.68
N HIS A 10 -49.76 -54.43 15.04
CA HIS A 10 -49.73 -54.72 13.59
C HIS A 10 -50.35 -56.11 13.25
N GLN A 11 -51.55 -56.41 13.78
CA GLN A 11 -52.29 -57.61 13.40
C GLN A 11 -52.92 -57.45 12.00
N SER A 12 -52.23 -57.91 10.96
CA SER A 12 -52.81 -58.16 9.63
C SER A 12 -51.90 -59.08 8.80
N GLN A 13 -50.69 -58.63 8.50
CA GLN A 13 -49.81 -59.26 7.50
C GLN A 13 -49.15 -60.58 7.92
N SER A 14 -49.20 -60.94 9.21
CA SER A 14 -48.62 -62.19 9.73
C SER A 14 -49.53 -63.40 9.60
N ARG A 15 -50.81 -63.23 9.23
CA ARG A 15 -51.79 -64.31 9.19
C ARG A 15 -51.82 -65.02 7.84
N ASP A 16 -51.76 -64.26 6.76
CA ASP A 16 -51.77 -64.79 5.39
C ASP A 16 -50.48 -65.57 5.09
N ARG A 17 -49.33 -65.06 5.57
CA ARG A 17 -48.03 -65.75 5.51
C ARG A 17 -47.98 -67.10 6.27
N LEU A 18 -48.87 -67.34 7.22
CA LEU A 18 -48.99 -68.65 7.87
C LEU A 18 -49.78 -69.64 7.00
N TYR A 19 -50.88 -69.17 6.40
CA TYR A 19 -51.71 -69.97 5.50
C TYR A 19 -50.97 -70.43 4.23
N ASP A 20 -50.15 -69.55 3.65
CA ASP A 20 -49.28 -69.85 2.50
C ASP A 20 -48.16 -70.87 2.83
N LEU A 21 -47.79 -71.00 4.11
CA LEU A 21 -46.83 -72.01 4.56
C LEU A 21 -47.51 -73.35 4.87
N GLU A 22 -48.64 -73.36 5.57
CA GLU A 22 -49.42 -74.59 5.84
C GLU A 22 -49.89 -75.28 4.55
N THR A 23 -50.37 -74.51 3.56
CA THR A 23 -50.76 -75.05 2.25
C THR A 23 -49.59 -75.60 1.45
N LYS A 24 -48.37 -75.07 1.64
CA LYS A 24 -47.14 -75.56 1.00
C LYS A 24 -46.61 -76.83 1.64
N VAL A 25 -46.70 -76.96 2.98
CA VAL A 25 -46.35 -78.19 3.71
C VAL A 25 -47.23 -79.35 3.26
N ARG A 26 -48.56 -79.19 3.26
CA ARG A 26 -49.49 -80.26 2.84
C ARG A 26 -49.26 -80.79 1.42
N ARG A 27 -48.76 -79.95 0.52
CA ARG A 27 -48.44 -80.33 -0.86
C ARG A 27 -47.22 -81.26 -0.92
N LEU A 28 -46.19 -80.94 -0.13
CA LEU A 28 -44.98 -81.76 0.00
C LEU A 28 -45.27 -83.08 0.74
N GLU A 29 -46.21 -83.08 1.69
CA GLU A 29 -46.70 -84.31 2.33
C GLU A 29 -47.38 -85.23 1.30
N THR A 30 -48.27 -84.72 0.45
CA THR A 30 -48.91 -85.57 -0.59
C THR A 30 -47.96 -86.05 -1.67
N GLU A 31 -46.93 -85.27 -2.01
CA GLU A 31 -45.90 -85.68 -2.99
C GLU A 31 -44.98 -86.79 -2.43
N ASN A 32 -44.62 -86.74 -1.14
CA ASN A 32 -43.84 -87.82 -0.51
C ASN A 32 -44.64 -89.12 -0.36
N GLN A 33 -45.94 -89.05 -0.03
CA GLN A 33 -46.78 -90.24 0.05
C GLN A 33 -46.85 -90.98 -1.30
N ALA A 34 -47.05 -90.24 -2.39
CA ALA A 34 -47.10 -90.80 -3.75
C ALA A 34 -45.76 -91.44 -4.21
N LEU A 35 -44.62 -91.00 -3.68
CA LEU A 35 -43.32 -91.63 -3.91
C LEU A 35 -43.14 -92.91 -3.09
N THR A 36 -43.71 -92.97 -1.88
CA THR A 36 -43.69 -94.18 -1.03
C THR A 36 -44.50 -95.30 -1.68
N ASP A 37 -45.74 -95.02 -2.10
CA ASP A 37 -46.62 -95.98 -2.78
C ASP A 37 -46.00 -96.55 -4.08
N ARG A 38 -45.12 -95.77 -4.72
CA ARG A 38 -44.38 -96.17 -5.94
C ARG A 38 -43.28 -97.19 -5.65
N ILE A 39 -42.62 -97.09 -4.49
CA ILE A 39 -41.56 -98.02 -4.07
C ILE A 39 -42.16 -99.37 -3.68
N ASP A 40 -43.24 -99.37 -2.89
CA ASP A 40 -43.94 -100.59 -2.48
C ASP A 40 -44.47 -101.41 -3.67
N HIS A 41 -44.84 -100.75 -4.78
CA HIS A 41 -45.27 -101.46 -5.99
C HIS A 41 -44.10 -102.20 -6.67
N LEU A 42 -42.93 -101.57 -6.75
CA LEU A 42 -41.74 -102.16 -7.36
C LEU A 42 -41.14 -103.29 -6.50
N GLN A 43 -41.34 -103.28 -5.19
CA GLN A 43 -40.94 -104.39 -4.30
C GLN A 43 -41.81 -105.64 -4.51
N ARG A 44 -43.12 -105.48 -4.76
CA ARG A 44 -44.02 -106.61 -5.03
C ARG A 44 -43.70 -107.31 -6.36
N ASP A 45 -43.45 -106.54 -7.41
CA ASP A 45 -43.16 -107.09 -8.75
C ASP A 45 -41.85 -107.90 -8.77
N ASN A 46 -40.86 -107.53 -7.94
CA ASN A 46 -39.62 -108.30 -7.77
C ASN A 46 -39.83 -109.64 -7.04
N LEU A 47 -40.79 -109.73 -6.12
CA LEU A 47 -41.08 -110.99 -5.42
C LEU A 47 -41.61 -112.05 -6.40
N HIS A 48 -42.57 -111.67 -7.25
CA HIS A 48 -43.21 -112.55 -8.23
C HIS A 48 -42.19 -113.21 -9.18
N LEU A 49 -41.21 -112.44 -9.66
CA LEU A 49 -40.15 -112.94 -10.56
C LEU A 49 -39.17 -113.91 -9.86
N THR A 50 -39.04 -113.86 -8.54
CA THR A 50 -38.21 -114.83 -7.79
C THR A 50 -38.94 -116.16 -7.53
N GLU A 51 -40.25 -116.13 -7.32
CA GLU A 51 -41.07 -117.35 -7.14
C GLU A 51 -41.22 -118.13 -8.45
N GLU A 52 -41.41 -117.43 -9.58
CA GLU A 52 -41.53 -118.03 -10.92
C GLU A 52 -40.23 -118.70 -11.40
N ASN A 53 -39.06 -118.24 -10.95
CA ASN A 53 -37.78 -118.90 -11.21
C ASN A 53 -37.54 -120.17 -10.36
N ALA A 54 -38.22 -120.32 -9.22
CA ALA A 54 -38.08 -121.50 -8.38
C ALA A 54 -38.83 -122.72 -8.95
N THR A 55 -40.01 -122.51 -9.52
CA THR A 55 -40.85 -123.59 -10.09
C THR A 55 -40.24 -124.21 -11.33
N LEU A 56 -39.54 -123.43 -12.17
CA LEU A 56 -38.86 -123.92 -13.37
C LEU A 56 -37.60 -124.76 -13.09
N LYS A 57 -36.91 -124.55 -11.96
CA LYS A 57 -35.81 -125.44 -11.55
C LYS A 57 -36.31 -126.79 -11.03
N SER A 58 -37.42 -126.78 -10.30
CA SER A 58 -38.02 -128.01 -9.75
C SER A 58 -38.49 -129.01 -10.81
N THR A 59 -38.70 -128.61 -12.06
CA THR A 59 -39.17 -129.49 -13.15
C THR A 59 -38.03 -130.12 -13.96
N GLN A 60 -36.81 -129.54 -13.94
CA GLN A 60 -35.64 -130.13 -14.62
C GLN A 60 -34.94 -131.21 -13.78
N GLU A 61 -34.92 -131.11 -12.45
CA GLU A 61 -34.30 -132.14 -11.60
C GLU A 61 -35.12 -133.44 -11.50
N ALA A 62 -36.41 -133.39 -11.88
CA ALA A 62 -37.30 -134.55 -11.88
C ALA A 62 -37.04 -135.51 -13.06
N THR A 63 -36.73 -134.97 -14.26
CA THR A 63 -36.63 -135.77 -15.49
C THR A 63 -35.28 -136.49 -15.65
N LEU A 64 -34.23 -136.04 -14.97
CA LEU A 64 -32.92 -136.70 -14.99
C LEU A 64 -32.80 -137.94 -14.07
N LYS A 65 -33.75 -138.16 -13.16
CA LYS A 65 -33.75 -139.33 -12.25
C LYS A 65 -34.42 -140.59 -12.84
N GLN A 66 -35.09 -140.50 -13.98
CA GLN A 66 -35.84 -141.64 -14.56
C GLN A 66 -35.02 -142.49 -15.56
N ASN A 67 -33.84 -142.02 -16.00
CA ASN A 67 -33.04 -142.65 -17.06
C ASN A 67 -31.71 -143.28 -16.56
N SER A 68 -31.67 -143.77 -15.31
CA SER A 68 -30.46 -144.39 -14.73
C SER A 68 -30.67 -145.80 -14.14
N GLU A 69 -31.82 -146.44 -14.42
CA GLU A 69 -32.08 -147.83 -14.08
C GLU A 69 -32.46 -148.63 -15.35
N LEU A 70 -32.12 -149.93 -15.39
CA LEU A 70 -32.46 -150.91 -16.43
C LEU A 70 -31.72 -150.86 -17.80
N VAL A 71 -30.46 -150.42 -17.84
CA VAL A 71 -29.49 -150.87 -18.87
C VAL A 71 -28.55 -151.99 -18.34
N ASP A 72 -28.64 -152.32 -17.04
CA ASP A 72 -27.72 -153.24 -16.36
C ASP A 72 -28.06 -154.74 -16.51
N LYS A 73 -28.40 -155.18 -17.73
CA LYS A 73 -28.57 -156.59 -18.12
C LYS A 73 -28.21 -156.85 -19.59
N PHE A 74 -26.92 -157.09 -19.87
CA PHE A 74 -26.40 -158.24 -20.65
C PHE A 74 -24.87 -158.08 -20.81
N GLY A 75 -24.06 -158.91 -20.13
CA GLY A 75 -22.62 -158.66 -20.14
C GLY A 75 -21.67 -159.65 -19.44
N LYS A 76 -22.07 -160.90 -19.13
CA LYS A 76 -21.11 -161.94 -18.68
C LYS A 76 -21.41 -163.33 -19.27
N ALA A 77 -20.34 -163.88 -19.86
CA ALA A 77 -20.00 -165.30 -20.07
C ALA A 77 -21.11 -166.35 -20.23
N MET A 78 -21.12 -167.00 -21.39
CA MET A 78 -21.11 -168.47 -21.43
C MET A 78 -19.65 -168.92 -21.57
N GLY A 79 -19.08 -169.42 -20.46
CA GLY A 79 -18.04 -170.45 -20.52
C GLY A 79 -18.72 -171.82 -20.35
N ASP A 80 -17.93 -172.90 -20.43
CA ASP A 80 -18.37 -174.30 -20.32
C ASP A 80 -19.28 -174.74 -21.51
N TRP A 81 -18.99 -175.74 -22.35
CA TRP A 81 -18.09 -176.90 -22.26
C TRP A 81 -18.36 -177.84 -21.07
N ALA A 82 -19.33 -178.75 -21.22
CA ALA A 82 -19.02 -180.16 -21.55
C ALA A 82 -20.29 -181.05 -21.69
N GLN A 83 -20.07 -182.27 -22.22
CA GLN A 83 -20.95 -183.45 -22.15
C GLN A 83 -22.24 -183.47 -23.02
N ILE A 84 -22.07 -183.85 -24.29
CA ILE A 84 -23.07 -184.63 -25.06
C ILE A 84 -22.34 -185.84 -25.70
N THR A 85 -23.06 -186.93 -25.93
CA THR A 85 -22.55 -188.27 -26.30
C THR A 85 -22.21 -188.47 -27.80
N PRO A 86 -21.47 -189.52 -28.19
CA PRO A 86 -20.71 -189.58 -29.46
C PRO A 86 -21.45 -189.63 -30.81
N GLU A 87 -22.79 -189.51 -30.87
CA GLU A 87 -23.56 -189.82 -32.09
C GLU A 87 -24.11 -188.59 -32.83
N GLU A 88 -24.15 -187.41 -32.20
CA GLU A 88 -24.72 -186.18 -32.78
C GLU A 88 -23.73 -185.35 -33.63
N TRP A 89 -22.50 -185.83 -33.81
CA TRP A 89 -21.38 -185.10 -34.43
C TRP A 89 -21.61 -184.66 -35.89
N ASN A 90 -22.40 -185.41 -36.67
CA ASN A 90 -22.58 -185.14 -38.10
C ASN A 90 -23.51 -183.95 -38.42
N GLU A 91 -24.51 -183.64 -37.59
CA GLU A 91 -25.47 -182.55 -37.87
C GLU A 91 -24.88 -181.15 -37.61
N ALA A 92 -23.81 -181.07 -36.81
CA ALA A 92 -23.13 -179.81 -36.49
C ALA A 92 -22.38 -179.20 -37.71
N ASN A 93 -21.89 -180.05 -38.62
CA ASN A 93 -20.91 -179.63 -39.64
C ASN A 93 -21.52 -178.78 -40.78
N GLU A 94 -22.82 -178.93 -41.06
CA GLU A 94 -23.50 -178.12 -42.09
C GLU A 94 -23.89 -176.72 -41.59
N ARG A 95 -24.22 -176.58 -40.29
CA ARG A 95 -24.55 -175.28 -39.66
C ARG A 95 -23.36 -174.29 -39.67
N VAL A 96 -22.12 -174.79 -39.58
CA VAL A 96 -20.89 -173.96 -39.58
C VAL A 96 -20.74 -173.17 -40.90
N ASN A 97 -21.09 -173.76 -42.04
CA ASN A 97 -20.89 -173.14 -43.36
C ASN A 97 -21.88 -172.01 -43.69
N ILE A 98 -22.94 -171.84 -42.89
CA ILE A 98 -23.89 -170.72 -42.99
C ILE A 98 -23.37 -169.54 -42.17
N LEU A 99 -23.01 -169.79 -40.90
CA LEU A 99 -22.56 -168.76 -39.95
C LEU A 99 -21.30 -168.00 -40.39
N ILE A 100 -20.40 -168.63 -41.15
CA ILE A 100 -19.20 -167.94 -41.69
C ILE A 100 -19.60 -166.78 -42.61
N ARG A 101 -20.60 -166.98 -43.50
CA ARG A 101 -21.03 -165.94 -44.45
C ARG A 101 -21.77 -164.78 -43.79
N GLU A 102 -22.47 -165.03 -42.68
CA GLU A 102 -23.08 -163.95 -41.89
C GLU A 102 -22.04 -163.12 -41.14
N ASN A 103 -20.93 -163.74 -40.70
CA ASN A 103 -19.86 -163.06 -39.99
C ASN A 103 -19.14 -162.02 -40.85
N ASP A 104 -18.80 -162.37 -42.10
CA ASP A 104 -18.12 -161.46 -43.05
C ASP A 104 -18.95 -160.18 -43.32
N VAL A 105 -20.27 -160.33 -43.53
CA VAL A 105 -21.18 -159.20 -43.78
C VAL A 105 -21.28 -158.27 -42.55
N LEU A 106 -21.37 -158.84 -41.35
CA LEU A 106 -21.41 -158.07 -40.10
C LEU A 106 -20.07 -157.35 -39.81
N MET A 107 -18.94 -157.97 -40.16
CA MET A 107 -17.61 -157.38 -39.99
C MET A 107 -17.40 -156.13 -40.87
N ASP A 108 -17.88 -156.13 -42.12
CA ASP A 108 -17.76 -154.96 -42.99
C ASP A 108 -18.75 -153.84 -42.63
N GLN A 109 -19.99 -154.18 -42.21
CA GLN A 109 -20.90 -153.19 -41.62
C GLN A 109 -20.29 -152.52 -40.38
N ARG A 110 -19.61 -153.30 -39.52
CA ARG A 110 -18.96 -152.77 -38.32
C ARG A 110 -17.79 -151.83 -38.63
N LYS A 111 -17.00 -152.11 -39.68
CA LYS A 111 -15.93 -151.19 -40.17
C LYS A 111 -16.52 -149.87 -40.69
N ALA A 112 -17.59 -149.94 -41.47
CA ALA A 112 -18.25 -148.74 -42.00
C ALA A 112 -18.78 -147.84 -40.88
N THR A 113 -19.45 -148.40 -39.88
CA THR A 113 -19.93 -147.63 -38.72
C THR A 113 -18.81 -147.05 -37.86
N GLN A 114 -17.66 -147.72 -37.74
CA GLN A 114 -16.52 -147.22 -36.97
C GLN A 114 -15.92 -145.96 -37.61
N ILE A 115 -15.77 -145.94 -38.94
CA ILE A 115 -15.23 -144.79 -39.68
C ILE A 115 -16.13 -143.56 -39.55
N GLU A 116 -17.46 -143.75 -39.60
CA GLU A 116 -18.41 -142.64 -39.44
C GLU A 116 -18.39 -142.07 -38.01
N ILE A 117 -18.21 -142.92 -36.99
CA ILE A 117 -18.04 -142.49 -35.59
C ILE A 117 -16.77 -141.65 -35.43
N GLU A 118 -15.64 -142.08 -35.98
CA GLU A 118 -14.37 -141.34 -35.93
C GLU A 118 -14.49 -139.99 -36.63
N ARG A 119 -15.17 -139.93 -37.79
CA ARG A 119 -15.46 -138.68 -38.51
C ARG A 119 -16.27 -137.68 -37.65
N LEU A 120 -17.33 -138.16 -37.01
CA LEU A 120 -18.19 -137.33 -36.15
C LEU A 120 -17.49 -136.84 -34.89
N GLN A 121 -16.59 -137.64 -34.30
CA GLN A 121 -15.74 -137.21 -33.19
C GLN A 121 -14.80 -136.06 -33.61
N ASP A 122 -14.23 -136.13 -34.81
CA ASP A 122 -13.30 -135.13 -35.33
C ASP A 122 -14.03 -133.80 -35.71
N GLU A 123 -15.29 -133.85 -36.14
CA GLU A 123 -16.14 -132.65 -36.30
C GLU A 123 -16.56 -132.04 -34.95
N LEU A 124 -16.95 -132.88 -33.98
CA LEU A 124 -17.28 -132.42 -32.62
C LEU A 124 -16.06 -131.75 -31.95
N ALA A 125 -14.86 -132.29 -32.14
CA ALA A 125 -13.61 -131.72 -31.63
C ALA A 125 -13.26 -130.36 -32.26
N ARG A 126 -13.62 -130.12 -33.53
CA ARG A 126 -13.46 -128.81 -34.18
C ARG A 126 -14.45 -127.78 -33.64
N GLN A 127 -15.74 -128.13 -33.55
CA GLN A 127 -16.75 -127.25 -32.96
C GLN A 127 -16.44 -126.92 -31.49
N GLY A 128 -16.00 -127.92 -30.71
CA GLY A 128 -15.57 -127.77 -29.33
C GLY A 128 -14.28 -126.95 -29.13
N LYS A 129 -13.52 -126.66 -30.19
CA LYS A 129 -12.43 -125.65 -30.18
C LYS A 129 -12.96 -124.25 -30.54
N GLN A 130 -13.80 -124.12 -31.58
CA GLN A 130 -14.39 -122.83 -31.94
C GLN A 130 -15.23 -122.22 -30.80
N LEU A 131 -15.97 -123.05 -30.06
CA LEU A 131 -16.73 -122.63 -28.87
C LEU A 131 -15.85 -122.15 -27.71
N ARG A 132 -14.58 -122.60 -27.62
CA ARG A 132 -13.64 -122.08 -26.62
C ARG A 132 -13.09 -120.73 -27.04
N THR A 133 -12.63 -120.59 -28.27
CA THR A 133 -12.15 -119.28 -28.77
C THR A 133 -13.24 -118.21 -28.69
N THR A 134 -14.50 -118.51 -29.05
CA THR A 134 -15.57 -117.51 -28.95
C THR A 134 -16.04 -117.22 -27.52
N THR A 135 -15.81 -118.12 -26.55
CA THR A 135 -16.07 -117.82 -25.13
C THR A 135 -14.91 -117.05 -24.51
N GLU A 136 -13.66 -117.35 -24.88
CA GLU A 136 -12.46 -116.59 -24.52
C GLU A 136 -12.55 -115.14 -25.04
N ASP A 137 -12.89 -114.94 -26.33
CA ASP A 137 -13.13 -113.62 -26.94
C ASP A 137 -14.26 -112.85 -26.23
N LEU A 138 -15.36 -113.53 -25.88
CA LEU A 138 -16.49 -112.93 -25.18
C LEU A 138 -16.12 -112.50 -23.76
N THR A 139 -15.33 -113.30 -23.02
CA THR A 139 -14.86 -112.92 -21.68
C THR A 139 -13.93 -111.72 -21.72
N GLN A 140 -12.98 -111.67 -22.66
CA GLN A 140 -12.09 -110.50 -22.84
C GLN A 140 -12.89 -109.22 -23.19
N SER A 141 -13.92 -109.34 -24.02
CA SER A 141 -14.84 -108.25 -24.35
C SER A 141 -15.64 -107.75 -23.13
N GLN A 142 -16.10 -108.67 -22.27
CA GLN A 142 -16.76 -108.34 -21.00
C GLN A 142 -15.82 -107.66 -20.00
N GLU A 143 -14.57 -108.11 -19.88
CA GLU A 143 -13.55 -107.48 -19.04
C GLU A 143 -13.21 -106.06 -19.52
N HIS A 144 -13.05 -105.85 -20.83
CA HIS A 144 -12.86 -104.51 -21.41
C HIS A 144 -14.06 -103.57 -21.17
N LEU A 145 -15.29 -104.06 -21.31
CA LEU A 145 -16.49 -103.27 -20.98
C LEU A 145 -16.54 -102.90 -19.50
N HIS A 146 -16.17 -103.82 -18.60
CA HIS A 146 -16.15 -103.55 -17.17
C HIS A 146 -15.07 -102.53 -16.77
N ALA A 147 -13.89 -102.59 -17.39
CA ALA A 147 -12.82 -101.61 -17.22
C ALA A 147 -13.25 -100.21 -17.68
N LEU A 148 -13.86 -100.10 -18.87
CA LEU A 148 -14.39 -98.84 -19.40
C LEU A 148 -15.49 -98.23 -18.51
N GLN A 149 -16.37 -99.05 -17.91
CA GLN A 149 -17.33 -98.58 -16.92
C GLN A 149 -16.66 -98.04 -15.65
N GLN A 150 -15.56 -98.67 -15.20
CA GLN A 150 -14.81 -98.21 -14.03
C GLN A 150 -14.07 -96.88 -14.31
N GLU A 151 -13.51 -96.69 -15.51
CA GLU A 151 -12.93 -95.41 -15.93
C GLU A 151 -14.00 -94.31 -16.08
N LEU A 152 -15.20 -94.64 -16.58
CA LEU A 152 -16.31 -93.71 -16.68
C LEU A 152 -16.78 -93.21 -15.29
N LEU A 153 -16.82 -94.10 -14.29
CA LEU A 153 -17.09 -93.72 -12.90
C LEU A 153 -15.98 -92.83 -12.33
N GLN A 154 -14.71 -93.22 -12.45
CA GLN A 154 -13.59 -92.40 -11.97
C GLN A 154 -13.52 -91.01 -12.61
N THR A 155 -13.85 -90.90 -13.91
CA THR A 155 -13.86 -89.60 -14.60
C THR A 155 -15.05 -88.73 -14.18
N ASN A 156 -16.22 -89.33 -13.93
CA ASN A 156 -17.37 -88.62 -13.37
C ASN A 156 -17.12 -88.16 -11.91
N ASP A 157 -16.48 -88.98 -11.09
CA ASP A 157 -16.11 -88.61 -9.71
C ASP A 157 -15.10 -87.45 -9.70
N ARG A 158 -14.06 -87.52 -10.55
CA ARG A 158 -13.09 -86.41 -10.76
C ARG A 158 -13.78 -85.14 -11.23
N LYS A 159 -14.71 -85.24 -12.20
CA LYS A 159 -15.52 -84.11 -12.66
C LYS A 159 -16.29 -83.48 -11.50
N SER A 160 -16.99 -84.28 -10.68
CA SER A 160 -17.72 -83.78 -9.51
C SER A 160 -16.81 -83.11 -8.47
N GLY A 161 -15.54 -83.53 -8.39
CA GLY A 161 -14.50 -82.90 -7.58
C GLY A 161 -14.20 -81.48 -8.05
N VAL A 162 -13.84 -81.35 -9.32
CA VAL A 162 -13.55 -80.04 -9.95
C VAL A 162 -14.78 -79.12 -9.93
N GLU A 163 -15.99 -79.64 -10.10
CA GLU A 163 -17.23 -78.83 -9.98
C GLU A 163 -17.46 -78.32 -8.55
N ARG A 164 -17.08 -79.08 -7.51
CA ARG A 164 -17.13 -78.64 -6.11
C ARG A 164 -16.02 -77.63 -5.77
N GLU A 165 -14.80 -77.85 -6.26
CA GLU A 165 -13.67 -76.93 -6.10
C GLU A 165 -13.94 -75.60 -6.80
N LEU A 166 -14.42 -75.62 -8.04
CA LEU A 166 -14.83 -74.42 -8.78
C LEU A 166 -15.93 -73.64 -8.05
N LYS A 167 -16.90 -74.35 -7.45
CA LYS A 167 -17.96 -73.71 -6.64
C LYS A 167 -17.40 -73.06 -5.37
N ALA A 168 -16.48 -73.71 -4.66
CA ALA A 168 -15.80 -73.13 -3.51
C ALA A 168 -15.01 -71.87 -3.90
N CYS A 169 -14.23 -71.91 -4.99
CA CYS A 169 -13.50 -70.75 -5.49
C CYS A 169 -14.42 -69.59 -5.92
N MET A 170 -15.62 -69.86 -6.45
CA MET A 170 -16.61 -68.80 -6.71
C MET A 170 -17.19 -68.22 -5.42
N GLU A 171 -17.44 -69.04 -4.40
CA GLU A 171 -17.93 -68.59 -3.10
C GLU A 171 -16.86 -67.73 -2.40
N GLU A 172 -15.59 -68.14 -2.40
CA GLU A 172 -14.45 -67.34 -1.94
C GLU A 172 -14.29 -66.01 -2.72
N LEU A 173 -14.40 -66.04 -4.05
CA LEU A 173 -14.30 -64.83 -4.88
C LEU A 173 -15.45 -63.86 -4.59
N THR A 174 -16.67 -64.34 -4.33
CA THR A 174 -17.78 -63.46 -3.93
C THR A 174 -17.60 -62.89 -2.52
N ALA A 175 -17.05 -63.66 -1.58
CA ALA A 175 -16.69 -63.14 -0.25
C ALA A 175 -15.60 -62.05 -0.34
N ALA A 176 -14.53 -62.28 -1.11
CA ALA A 176 -13.46 -61.30 -1.32
C ALA A 176 -13.94 -60.03 -2.06
N ASN A 177 -14.96 -60.13 -2.92
CA ASN A 177 -15.60 -58.97 -3.53
C ASN A 177 -16.44 -58.18 -2.53
N VAL A 178 -17.21 -58.85 -1.66
CA VAL A 178 -17.98 -58.19 -0.57
C VAL A 178 -17.05 -57.51 0.44
N GLU A 179 -15.91 -58.13 0.76
CA GLU A 179 -14.87 -57.50 1.59
C GLU A 179 -14.23 -56.29 0.89
N ASN A 180 -13.96 -56.37 -0.41
CA ASN A 180 -13.51 -55.20 -1.20
C ASN A 180 -14.54 -54.07 -1.19
N ASP A 181 -15.82 -54.35 -1.39
CA ASP A 181 -16.89 -53.33 -1.33
C ASP A 181 -17.02 -52.73 0.08
N HIS A 182 -16.83 -53.53 1.12
CA HIS A 182 -16.80 -53.07 2.51
C HIS A 182 -15.61 -52.11 2.75
N LEU A 183 -14.40 -52.50 2.36
CA LEU A 183 -13.19 -51.67 2.48
C LEU A 183 -13.28 -50.40 1.63
N HIS A 184 -13.87 -50.45 0.43
CA HIS A 184 -14.17 -49.25 -0.36
C HIS A 184 -15.22 -48.36 0.31
N GLY A 185 -16.18 -48.95 1.04
CA GLY A 185 -17.13 -48.23 1.89
C GLY A 185 -16.46 -47.53 3.06
N GLU A 186 -15.53 -48.19 3.75
CA GLU A 186 -14.73 -47.60 4.84
C GLU A 186 -13.80 -46.50 4.33
N LEU A 187 -13.06 -46.72 3.25
CA LEU A 187 -12.21 -45.69 2.62
C LEU A 187 -13.01 -44.45 2.21
N LYS A 188 -14.25 -44.62 1.73
CA LYS A 188 -15.17 -43.50 1.44
C LYS A 188 -15.60 -42.77 2.72
N ARG A 189 -15.86 -43.48 3.83
CA ARG A 189 -16.19 -42.88 5.14
C ARG A 189 -15.00 -42.09 5.71
N TYR A 190 -13.83 -42.72 5.84
CA TYR A 190 -12.61 -42.04 6.27
C TYR A 190 -12.25 -40.85 5.35
N GLY A 191 -12.50 -40.95 4.04
CA GLY A 191 -12.35 -39.84 3.09
C GLY A 191 -13.32 -38.67 3.30
N VAL A 192 -14.51 -38.91 3.87
CA VAL A 192 -15.45 -37.86 4.31
C VAL A 192 -15.02 -37.30 5.67
N ASP A 193 -14.64 -38.15 6.61
CA ASP A 193 -14.19 -37.73 7.95
C ASP A 193 -12.92 -36.87 7.87
N ILE A 194 -11.94 -37.26 7.06
CA ILE A 194 -10.72 -36.47 6.79
C ILE A 194 -11.08 -35.08 6.25
N LYS A 195 -12.04 -34.97 5.32
CA LYS A 195 -12.54 -33.67 4.83
C LYS A 195 -13.23 -32.86 5.95
N GLY A 196 -13.99 -33.53 6.81
CA GLY A 196 -14.60 -32.92 7.99
C GLY A 196 -13.57 -32.39 9.00
N TYR A 197 -12.49 -33.13 9.26
CA TYR A 197 -11.38 -32.69 10.09
C TYR A 197 -10.57 -31.57 9.42
N GLN A 198 -10.33 -31.62 8.12
CA GLN A 198 -9.71 -30.53 7.35
C GLN A 198 -10.54 -29.24 7.42
N GLY A 199 -11.86 -29.34 7.31
CA GLY A 199 -12.78 -28.21 7.53
C GLY A 199 -12.64 -27.61 8.92
N LYS A 200 -12.74 -28.44 9.97
CA LYS A 200 -12.55 -28.03 11.38
C LYS A 200 -11.17 -27.40 11.62
N ILE A 201 -10.11 -27.91 10.99
CA ILE A 201 -8.76 -27.32 11.06
C ILE A 201 -8.73 -25.95 10.36
N GLY A 202 -9.43 -25.77 9.25
CA GLY A 202 -9.60 -24.47 8.59
C GLY A 202 -10.36 -23.46 9.47
N ASP A 203 -11.42 -23.90 10.14
CA ASP A 203 -12.19 -23.06 11.08
C ASP A 203 -11.38 -22.68 12.32
N LEU A 204 -10.63 -23.62 12.89
CA LEU A 204 -9.72 -23.38 14.00
C LEU A 204 -8.56 -22.45 13.62
N LYS A 205 -8.01 -22.57 12.40
CA LYS A 205 -7.01 -21.61 11.89
C LYS A 205 -7.58 -20.21 11.74
N ARG A 206 -8.75 -20.05 11.11
CA ARG A 206 -9.41 -18.74 10.95
C ARG A 206 -9.73 -18.10 12.30
N SER A 207 -10.25 -18.86 13.26
CA SER A 207 -10.50 -18.33 14.62
C SER A 207 -9.22 -17.99 15.39
N LEU A 208 -8.12 -18.74 15.19
CA LEU A 208 -6.81 -18.40 15.76
C LEU A 208 -6.23 -17.12 15.11
N GLU A 209 -6.35 -16.97 13.80
CA GLU A 209 -5.97 -15.76 13.06
C GLU A 209 -6.80 -14.54 13.52
N GLU A 210 -8.12 -14.69 13.67
CA GLU A 210 -8.98 -13.64 14.25
C GLU A 210 -8.58 -13.25 15.68
N VAL A 211 -8.30 -14.22 16.55
CA VAL A 211 -7.87 -13.96 17.94
C VAL A 211 -6.49 -13.31 17.97
N THR A 212 -5.57 -13.75 17.11
CA THR A 212 -4.22 -13.16 16.97
C THR A 212 -4.31 -11.72 16.48
N ASN A 213 -5.16 -11.44 15.48
CA ASN A 213 -5.39 -10.10 14.97
C ASN A 213 -6.00 -9.18 16.04
N ARG A 214 -7.03 -9.65 16.78
CA ARG A 214 -7.62 -8.88 17.90
C ARG A 214 -6.60 -8.61 19.00
N TYR A 215 -5.76 -9.59 19.33
CA TYR A 215 -4.68 -9.40 20.30
C TYR A 215 -3.65 -8.37 19.82
N GLN A 216 -3.23 -8.43 18.55
CA GLN A 216 -2.33 -7.43 17.96
C GLN A 216 -2.95 -6.03 17.95
N THR A 217 -4.23 -5.90 17.59
CA THR A 217 -4.96 -4.62 17.68
C THR A 217 -4.95 -4.07 19.11
N HIS A 218 -5.30 -4.88 20.12
CA HIS A 218 -5.27 -4.44 21.51
C HIS A 218 -3.85 -4.12 22.04
N VAL A 219 -2.81 -4.79 21.54
CA VAL A 219 -1.41 -4.43 21.84
C VAL A 219 -1.06 -3.07 21.22
N CYS A 220 -1.43 -2.81 19.97
CA CYS A 220 -1.24 -1.51 19.32
C CYS A 220 -2.04 -0.39 20.00
N GLU A 221 -3.30 -0.64 20.37
CA GLU A 221 -4.14 0.30 21.14
C GLU A 221 -3.52 0.60 22.50
N SER A 222 -3.05 -0.43 23.22
CA SER A 222 -2.39 -0.26 24.53
C SER A 222 -1.07 0.52 24.42
N GLN A 223 -0.28 0.28 23.37
CA GLN A 223 0.93 1.05 23.09
C GLN A 223 0.63 2.51 22.72
N ALA A 224 -0.43 2.77 21.93
CA ALA A 224 -0.88 4.11 21.59
C ALA A 224 -1.42 4.88 22.81
N LEU A 225 -2.18 4.21 23.69
CA LEU A 225 -2.60 4.76 24.98
C LEU A 225 -1.38 5.08 25.87
N SER A 226 -0.42 4.16 25.99
CA SER A 226 0.83 4.36 26.76
C SER A 226 1.75 5.43 26.14
N ALA A 227 1.59 5.78 24.87
CA ALA A 227 2.25 6.92 24.24
C ALA A 227 1.54 8.23 24.61
N ARG A 228 0.21 8.27 24.45
CA ARG A 228 -0.62 9.40 24.82
C ARG A 228 -0.56 9.73 26.32
N GLU A 229 -0.44 8.74 27.19
CA GLU A 229 -0.23 8.94 28.63
C GLU A 229 1.11 9.63 28.93
N ARG A 230 2.18 9.27 28.21
CA ARG A 230 3.49 9.97 28.33
C ARG A 230 3.41 11.40 27.80
N GLU A 231 2.80 11.61 26.64
CA GLU A 231 2.55 12.96 26.10
C GLU A 231 1.72 13.82 27.07
N LEU A 232 0.67 13.26 27.69
CA LEU A 232 -0.13 13.96 28.69
C LEU A 232 0.68 14.25 29.96
N LEU A 233 1.52 13.32 30.43
CA LEU A 233 2.40 13.55 31.58
C LEU A 233 3.47 14.62 31.29
N ASP A 234 4.01 14.67 30.08
CA ASP A 234 5.00 15.68 29.69
C ASP A 234 4.34 17.07 29.49
N ASN A 235 3.11 17.12 28.94
CA ASN A 235 2.29 18.35 28.92
C ASN A 235 1.86 18.82 30.32
N VAL A 236 1.67 17.90 31.27
CA VAL A 236 1.49 18.27 32.69
C VAL A 236 2.79 18.86 33.23
N LYS A 237 3.96 18.25 33.01
CA LYS A 237 5.24 18.82 33.47
C LYS A 237 5.52 20.22 32.91
N THR A 238 5.25 20.47 31.62
CA THR A 238 5.44 21.81 31.04
C THR A 238 4.50 22.84 31.67
N THR A 239 3.21 22.51 31.80
CA THR A 239 2.24 23.42 32.46
C THR A 239 2.49 23.58 33.97
N GLU A 240 3.09 22.60 34.64
CA GLU A 240 3.56 22.73 36.03
C GLU A 240 4.79 23.65 36.14
N LEU A 241 5.75 23.56 35.21
CA LEU A 241 6.90 24.46 35.12
C LEU A 241 6.44 25.89 34.81
N GLU A 242 5.58 26.09 33.81
CA GLU A 242 4.99 27.40 33.48
C GLU A 242 4.25 28.01 34.68
N ARG A 243 3.45 27.22 35.39
CA ARG A 243 2.75 27.61 36.63
C ARG A 243 3.73 28.08 37.70
N ASP A 244 4.87 27.40 37.86
CA ASP A 244 5.83 27.71 38.91
C ASP A 244 6.75 28.89 38.53
N ASP A 245 6.99 29.08 37.23
CA ASP A 245 7.48 30.32 36.62
C ASP A 245 6.53 31.51 36.90
N TRP A 246 5.22 31.31 36.74
CA TRP A 246 4.22 32.35 37.07
C TRP A 246 4.15 32.63 38.58
N LYS A 247 4.32 31.62 39.44
CA LYS A 247 4.43 31.83 40.90
C LYS A 247 5.66 32.66 41.27
N THR A 248 6.82 32.38 40.68
CA THR A 248 8.05 33.13 40.98
C THR A 248 7.97 34.58 40.48
N LYS A 249 7.46 34.79 39.25
CA LYS A 249 7.15 36.13 38.71
C LYS A 249 6.14 36.89 39.57
N TYR A 250 5.10 36.23 40.07
CA TYR A 250 4.12 36.84 40.97
C TYR A 250 4.73 37.19 42.34
N ALA A 251 5.59 36.32 42.90
CA ALA A 251 6.28 36.58 44.15
C ALA A 251 7.25 37.77 44.05
N SER A 252 8.01 37.90 42.96
CA SER A 252 8.86 39.08 42.73
C SER A 252 8.02 40.35 42.57
N LEU A 253 6.92 40.29 41.79
CA LEU A 253 6.01 41.44 41.64
C LEU A 253 5.33 41.86 42.95
N SER A 254 5.02 40.93 43.86
CA SER A 254 4.52 41.25 45.20
C SER A 254 5.59 41.93 46.04
N SER A 255 6.81 41.37 46.08
CA SER A 255 7.96 41.97 46.76
C SER A 255 8.29 43.37 46.24
N ASP A 256 8.26 43.58 44.92
CA ASP A 256 8.49 44.88 44.29
C ASP A 256 7.38 45.86 44.69
N HIS A 257 6.10 45.44 44.65
CA HIS A 257 4.96 46.26 45.08
C HIS A 257 5.03 46.62 46.58
N GLU A 258 5.42 45.69 47.43
CA GLU A 258 5.62 45.90 48.88
C GLU A 258 6.79 46.87 49.15
N SER A 259 7.90 46.75 48.40
CA SER A 259 9.03 47.68 48.50
C SER A 259 8.65 49.09 48.02
N LEU A 260 7.93 49.20 46.90
CA LEU A 260 7.45 50.47 46.35
C LEU A 260 6.46 51.14 47.30
N ARG A 261 5.55 50.36 47.89
CA ARG A 261 4.63 50.82 48.94
C ARG A 261 5.38 51.32 50.18
N SER A 262 6.38 50.59 50.66
CA SER A 262 7.22 51.05 51.77
C SER A 262 7.98 52.35 51.44
N SER A 263 8.43 52.53 50.19
CA SER A 263 9.07 53.77 49.74
C SER A 263 8.07 54.94 49.68
N TYR A 264 6.83 54.68 49.26
CA TYR A 264 5.75 55.66 49.24
C TYR A 264 5.34 56.08 50.65
N ASP A 265 5.20 55.14 51.59
CA ASP A 265 4.86 55.43 52.98
C ASP A 265 5.96 56.25 53.67
N GLU A 266 7.25 56.02 53.36
CA GLU A 266 8.36 56.85 53.86
C GLU A 266 8.41 58.25 53.21
N LEU A 267 8.20 58.36 51.89
CA LEU A 267 8.08 59.66 51.21
C LEU A 267 6.90 60.48 51.77
N LEU A 268 5.78 59.82 52.07
CA LEU A 268 4.62 60.44 52.72
C LEU A 268 4.92 60.84 54.17
N ARG A 269 5.77 60.09 54.88
CA ARG A 269 6.27 60.46 56.22
C ARG A 269 7.19 61.68 56.16
N ILE A 270 8.05 61.77 55.13
CA ILE A 270 8.93 62.91 54.88
C ILE A 270 8.11 64.16 54.51
N SER A 271 7.12 64.04 53.61
CA SER A 271 6.21 65.15 53.25
C SER A 271 5.54 65.73 54.48
N ARG A 272 4.92 64.89 55.31
CA ARG A 272 4.31 65.28 56.60
C ARG A 272 5.30 65.88 57.61
N GLY A 273 6.58 65.55 57.49
CA GLY A 273 7.66 66.17 58.26
C GLY A 273 8.00 67.58 57.77
N LEU A 274 8.07 67.77 56.45
CA LEU A 274 8.30 69.06 55.81
C LEU A 274 7.10 70.00 56.01
N GLU A 275 5.87 69.52 55.81
CA GLU A 275 4.62 70.25 56.09
C GLU A 275 4.61 70.82 57.53
N LYS A 276 4.97 69.97 58.52
CA LYS A 276 5.11 70.41 59.92
C LYS A 276 6.22 71.43 60.12
N ARG A 277 7.34 71.32 59.40
CA ARG A 277 8.44 72.29 59.51
C ARG A 277 8.11 73.62 58.85
N VAL A 278 7.34 73.62 57.76
CA VAL A 278 6.78 74.83 57.14
C VAL A 278 5.83 75.52 58.12
N ALA A 279 4.84 74.83 58.68
CA ALA A 279 3.93 75.40 59.67
C ALA A 279 4.65 75.98 60.91
N GLN A 280 5.76 75.36 61.35
CA GLN A 280 6.62 75.89 62.40
C GLN A 280 7.41 77.15 61.98
N LEU A 281 7.78 77.27 60.70
CA LEU A 281 8.45 78.47 60.18
C LEU A 281 7.45 79.62 59.98
N GLU A 282 6.24 79.33 59.51
CA GLU A 282 5.14 80.29 59.37
C GLU A 282 4.74 80.89 60.73
N ASP A 283 4.60 80.06 61.77
CA ASP A 283 4.36 80.52 63.15
C ASP A 283 5.56 81.34 63.70
N GLN A 284 6.80 80.92 63.42
CA GLN A 284 8.00 81.67 63.79
C GLN A 284 8.07 83.04 63.09
N GLU A 285 7.67 83.13 61.82
CA GLU A 285 7.63 84.38 61.07
C GLU A 285 6.49 85.29 61.57
N ALA A 286 5.29 84.75 61.79
CA ALA A 286 4.15 85.50 62.31
C ALA A 286 4.45 86.10 63.70
N ASN A 287 5.08 85.33 64.59
CA ASN A 287 5.53 85.83 65.89
C ASN A 287 6.61 86.93 65.73
N ALA A 288 7.56 86.78 64.81
CA ALA A 288 8.58 87.80 64.54
C ALA A 288 7.96 89.11 63.99
N HIS A 289 7.01 89.03 63.05
CA HIS A 289 6.25 90.20 62.57
C HIS A 289 5.49 90.88 63.71
N MET A 290 4.85 90.12 64.59
CA MET A 290 4.18 90.65 65.79
C MET A 290 5.15 91.33 66.77
N GLU A 291 6.41 90.89 66.88
CA GLU A 291 7.42 91.60 67.67
C GLU A 291 7.89 92.88 66.98
N VAL A 292 8.19 92.83 65.67
CA VAL A 292 8.56 94.02 64.88
C VAL A 292 7.46 95.09 64.96
N GLN A 293 6.19 94.71 64.83
CA GLN A 293 5.09 95.66 64.94
C GLN A 293 5.02 96.31 66.34
N LYS A 294 5.19 95.54 67.44
CA LYS A 294 5.28 96.09 68.80
C LYS A 294 6.49 97.02 69.01
N TYR A 295 7.56 96.87 68.22
CA TYR A 295 8.69 97.82 68.23
C TYR A 295 8.40 99.08 67.41
N ILE A 296 7.66 98.97 66.30
CA ILE A 296 7.17 100.12 65.52
C ILE A 296 6.21 100.95 66.38
N GLU A 297 5.19 100.33 66.98
CA GLU A 297 4.22 101.00 67.86
C GLU A 297 4.92 101.80 68.99
N LYS A 298 5.93 101.20 69.65
CA LYS A 298 6.74 101.88 70.68
C LYS A 298 7.59 103.03 70.12
N ALA A 299 8.09 102.91 68.90
CA ALA A 299 8.87 103.97 68.25
C ALA A 299 7.96 105.14 67.82
N GLU A 300 6.74 104.86 67.40
CA GLU A 300 5.70 105.86 67.11
C GLU A 300 5.24 106.57 68.39
N ASP A 301 4.98 105.86 69.48
CA ASP A 301 4.69 106.45 70.81
C ASP A 301 5.83 107.35 71.30
N ALA A 302 7.08 106.88 71.21
CA ALA A 302 8.26 107.65 71.61
C ALA A 302 8.43 108.92 70.76
N LYS A 303 8.20 108.83 69.44
CA LYS A 303 8.18 109.98 68.54
C LYS A 303 7.04 110.94 68.89
N LEU A 304 5.83 110.44 69.14
CA LEU A 304 4.68 111.28 69.50
C LEU A 304 4.94 112.06 70.79
N GLU A 305 5.58 111.47 71.81
CA GLU A 305 5.94 112.21 73.02
C GLU A 305 7.14 113.17 72.81
N PHE A 306 8.07 112.86 71.92
CA PHE A 306 9.09 113.82 71.46
C PHE A 306 8.46 115.03 70.75
N ASP A 307 7.54 114.81 69.80
CA ASP A 307 6.83 115.87 69.08
C ASP A 307 5.98 116.72 70.07
N LYS A 308 5.33 116.09 71.06
CA LYS A 308 4.65 116.78 72.17
C LYS A 308 5.63 117.60 73.03
N ALA A 309 6.82 117.09 73.33
CA ALA A 309 7.84 117.81 74.09
C ALA A 309 8.39 119.02 73.32
N LEU A 310 8.66 118.85 72.02
CA LEU A 310 9.11 119.92 71.12
C LEU A 310 8.08 121.05 71.01
N ILE A 311 6.78 120.72 70.91
CA ILE A 311 5.70 121.73 70.90
C ILE A 311 5.65 122.49 72.23
N ARG A 312 5.80 121.80 73.38
CA ARG A 312 5.87 122.46 74.70
C ARG A 312 7.09 123.38 74.80
N GLU A 313 8.24 122.96 74.28
CA GLU A 313 9.46 123.78 74.23
C GLU A 313 9.24 125.04 73.37
N GLN A 314 8.71 124.90 72.15
CA GLN A 314 8.39 126.02 71.27
C GLN A 314 7.42 127.02 71.91
N GLN A 315 6.40 126.54 72.64
CA GLN A 315 5.50 127.40 73.40
C GLN A 315 6.22 128.16 74.52
N CYS A 316 7.13 127.51 75.25
CA CYS A 316 7.94 128.17 76.28
C CYS A 316 8.92 129.18 75.67
N GLN A 317 9.57 128.86 74.55
CA GLN A 317 10.46 129.77 73.83
C GLN A 317 9.70 131.01 73.32
N ALA A 318 8.49 130.84 72.76
CA ALA A 318 7.65 131.94 72.32
C ALA A 318 7.19 132.84 73.48
N GLU A 319 6.84 132.27 74.63
CA GLU A 319 6.50 133.06 75.83
C GLU A 319 7.73 133.80 76.39
N ILE A 320 8.92 133.18 76.38
CA ILE A 320 10.18 133.84 76.74
C ILE A 320 10.47 135.01 75.79
N GLN A 321 10.25 134.86 74.48
CA GLN A 321 10.38 135.95 73.51
C GLN A 321 9.40 137.09 73.83
N ARG A 322 8.11 136.79 74.01
CA ARG A 322 7.07 137.77 74.39
C ARG A 322 7.37 138.51 75.69
N LEU A 323 7.92 137.81 76.69
CA LEU A 323 8.33 138.39 77.96
C LEU A 323 9.58 139.27 77.82
N ASN A 324 10.54 138.89 76.98
CA ASN A 324 11.72 139.71 76.67
C ASN A 324 11.34 140.98 75.89
N GLU A 325 10.45 140.89 74.90
CA GLU A 325 9.90 142.05 74.19
C GLU A 325 9.23 143.01 75.18
N ARG A 326 8.35 142.49 76.04
CA ARG A 326 7.70 143.28 77.10
C ARG A 326 8.69 143.88 78.11
N LEU A 327 9.80 143.21 78.38
CA LEU A 327 10.87 143.72 79.25
C LEU A 327 11.66 144.86 78.58
N LEU A 328 11.82 144.83 77.25
CA LEU A 328 12.42 145.92 76.46
C LEU A 328 11.46 147.12 76.32
N GLU A 329 10.16 146.86 76.17
CA GLU A 329 9.14 147.92 76.14
C GLU A 329 9.03 148.69 77.48
N LEU A 330 9.24 148.02 78.62
CA LEU A 330 9.01 148.61 79.94
C LEU A 330 9.86 149.87 80.19
N PRO A 331 11.20 149.87 80.02
CA PRO A 331 12.02 151.07 80.09
C PRO A 331 11.56 152.20 79.17
N GLN A 332 11.10 151.88 77.94
CA GLN A 332 10.56 152.88 77.03
C GLN A 332 9.25 153.48 77.57
N LYS A 333 8.31 152.64 78.04
CA LYS A 333 7.02 153.10 78.60
C LYS A 333 7.19 153.86 79.92
N TYR A 334 8.21 153.56 80.73
CA TYR A 334 8.59 154.38 81.89
C TYR A 334 9.20 155.72 81.47
N ARG A 335 10.05 155.73 80.45
CA ARG A 335 10.63 156.96 79.89
C ARG A 335 9.56 157.86 79.28
N GLU A 336 8.66 157.33 78.48
CA GLU A 336 7.53 158.06 77.89
C GLU A 336 6.63 158.68 78.97
N ARG A 337 6.35 157.97 80.06
CA ARG A 337 5.64 158.52 81.22
C ARG A 337 6.42 159.63 81.92
N ALA A 338 7.71 159.43 82.18
CA ALA A 338 8.56 160.47 82.80
C ALA A 338 8.67 161.72 81.92
N ASP A 339 8.83 161.56 80.60
CA ASP A 339 8.84 162.66 79.64
C ASP A 339 7.46 163.37 79.56
N GLN A 340 6.35 162.64 79.73
CA GLN A 340 4.99 163.20 79.83
C GLN A 340 4.73 163.92 81.17
N GLU A 341 5.21 163.39 82.30
CA GLU A 341 5.16 164.05 83.61
C GLU A 341 6.01 165.32 83.63
N VAL A 342 7.20 165.27 83.03
CA VAL A 342 8.05 166.46 82.81
C VAL A 342 7.39 167.44 81.84
N ALA A 343 6.69 166.99 80.80
CA ALA A 343 5.94 167.86 79.88
C ALA A 343 4.74 168.53 80.55
N THR A 344 3.97 167.81 81.38
CA THR A 344 2.83 168.37 82.13
C THR A 344 3.28 169.33 83.22
N MET A 345 4.32 169.01 84.00
CA MET A 345 4.95 169.97 84.93
C MET A 345 5.48 171.21 84.21
N ARG A 346 6.17 171.07 83.06
CA ARG A 346 6.59 172.22 82.24
C ARG A 346 5.40 173.03 81.75
N ALA A 347 4.30 172.40 81.35
CA ALA A 347 3.08 173.10 80.92
C ALA A 347 2.41 173.85 82.08
N GLN A 348 2.38 173.26 83.29
CA GLN A 348 1.90 173.88 84.52
C GLN A 348 2.76 175.10 84.89
N PHE A 349 4.09 174.95 85.04
CA PHE A 349 4.99 176.07 85.33
C PHE A 349 4.98 177.16 84.24
N LEU A 350 4.75 176.82 82.96
CA LEU A 350 4.54 177.81 81.90
C LEU A 350 3.15 178.48 81.98
N SER A 351 2.15 177.81 82.54
CA SER A 351 0.83 178.39 82.82
C SER A 351 0.91 179.36 84.00
N GLU A 352 1.51 178.92 85.10
CA GLU A 352 1.78 179.72 86.30
C GLU A 352 2.64 180.94 85.97
N LYS A 353 3.73 180.77 85.18
CA LYS A 353 4.53 181.90 84.70
C LYS A 353 3.73 182.89 83.84
N ARG A 354 2.78 182.41 83.02
CA ARG A 354 1.87 183.31 82.27
C ARG A 354 0.90 184.01 83.22
N GLN A 355 0.32 183.30 84.20
CA GLN A 355 -0.58 183.87 85.19
C GLN A 355 0.13 184.92 86.04
N LEU A 356 1.32 184.64 86.56
CA LEU A 356 2.16 185.60 87.28
C LEU A 356 2.57 186.79 86.41
N ASN A 357 2.87 186.59 85.12
CA ASN A 357 3.11 187.72 84.20
C ASN A 357 1.83 188.54 83.94
N ILE A 358 0.65 187.91 83.90
CA ILE A 358 -0.65 188.59 83.80
C ILE A 358 -0.96 189.33 85.10
N GLU A 359 -0.64 188.79 86.27
CA GLU A 359 -0.77 189.47 87.55
C GLU A 359 0.22 190.63 87.71
N ILE A 360 1.49 190.45 87.30
CA ILE A 360 2.49 191.53 87.26
C ILE A 360 2.01 192.64 86.33
N THR A 361 1.62 192.33 85.09
CA THR A 361 1.11 193.35 84.17
C THR A 361 -0.24 193.93 84.61
N ALA A 362 -1.07 193.18 85.33
CA ALA A 362 -2.29 193.70 85.96
C ALA A 362 -1.98 194.60 87.16
N LEU A 363 -0.91 194.35 87.91
CA LEU A 363 -0.46 195.18 89.02
C LEU A 363 0.29 196.43 88.54
N GLU A 364 1.11 196.33 87.49
CA GLU A 364 1.74 197.45 86.79
C GLU A 364 0.67 198.35 86.16
N THR A 365 -0.28 197.77 85.40
CA THR A 365 -1.40 198.55 84.85
C THR A 365 -2.32 199.07 85.94
N LYS A 366 -2.52 198.37 87.06
CA LYS A 366 -3.27 198.91 88.21
C LYS A 366 -2.52 200.01 88.98
N CYS A 367 -1.20 199.97 89.06
CA CYS A 367 -0.40 201.06 89.61
C CYS A 367 -0.45 202.29 88.69
N ALA A 368 -0.25 202.11 87.38
CA ALA A 368 -0.42 203.16 86.38
C ALA A 368 -1.86 203.70 86.36
N GLN A 369 -2.87 202.83 86.51
CA GLN A 369 -4.27 203.22 86.64
C GLN A 369 -4.53 203.98 87.94
N LEU A 370 -3.99 203.58 89.10
CA LEU A 370 -4.18 204.32 90.36
C LEU A 370 -3.46 205.67 90.35
N GLN A 371 -2.28 205.74 89.75
CA GLN A 371 -1.55 206.98 89.52
C GLN A 371 -2.33 207.91 88.57
N HIS A 372 -2.76 207.41 87.41
CA HIS A 372 -3.65 208.15 86.52
C HIS A 372 -5.01 208.44 87.15
N GLN A 373 -5.57 207.60 88.02
CA GLN A 373 -6.88 207.80 88.66
C GLN A 373 -6.78 208.83 89.79
N SER A 374 -5.62 209.01 90.41
CA SER A 374 -5.32 210.18 91.25
C SER A 374 -5.32 211.46 90.40
N GLU A 375 -4.48 211.50 89.34
CA GLU A 375 -4.42 212.62 88.40
C GLU A 375 -5.75 212.94 87.71
N ARG A 376 -6.55 211.91 87.44
CA ARG A 376 -7.80 211.94 86.69
C ARG A 376 -9.00 212.17 87.60
N SER A 377 -9.03 211.73 88.85
CA SER A 377 -10.09 212.14 89.80
C SER A 377 -10.08 213.67 89.99
N ILE A 378 -8.90 214.28 89.97
CA ILE A 378 -8.71 215.75 89.99
C ILE A 378 -9.26 216.44 88.72
N ARG A 379 -9.33 215.74 87.58
CA ARG A 379 -9.88 216.25 86.30
C ARG A 379 -11.35 215.89 86.11
N ASP A 380 -11.71 214.61 86.27
CA ASP A 380 -13.04 214.06 86.04
C ASP A 380 -14.06 214.55 87.07
N LYS A 381 -13.66 214.98 88.28
CA LYS A 381 -14.56 215.76 89.15
C LYS A 381 -15.09 217.04 88.45
N ARG A 382 -14.35 217.58 87.48
CA ARG A 382 -14.72 218.76 86.66
C ARG A 382 -15.30 218.38 85.29
N SER A 383 -15.56 217.10 85.02
CA SER A 383 -16.01 216.60 83.70
C SER A 383 -17.15 215.58 83.76
N ALA A 384 -17.30 214.83 84.87
CA ALA A 384 -18.41 213.91 85.09
C ALA A 384 -19.77 214.62 85.22
N GLU A 385 -19.75 215.93 85.51
CA GLU A 385 -20.92 216.81 85.50
C GLU A 385 -21.49 217.05 84.09
N ALA A 386 -20.76 216.70 83.02
CA ALA A 386 -21.10 217.06 81.63
C ALA A 386 -21.49 215.90 80.68
N GLU A 387 -21.23 214.64 81.02
CA GLU A 387 -21.48 213.48 80.11
C GLU A 387 -22.57 212.50 80.61
N LEU A 388 -23.24 212.80 81.74
CA LEU A 388 -24.37 212.00 82.24
C LEU A 388 -25.61 212.06 81.30
N GLU A 389 -25.64 213.00 80.36
CA GLU A 389 -26.81 213.38 79.57
C GLU A 389 -27.07 212.50 78.32
N LYS A 390 -26.09 211.69 77.86
CA LYS A 390 -26.11 211.14 76.48
C LYS A 390 -26.47 209.67 76.30
N LEU A 391 -26.37 208.81 77.31
CA LEU A 391 -26.38 207.34 77.12
C LEU A 391 -27.77 206.66 77.05
N THR A 392 -28.85 207.42 77.06
CA THR A 392 -30.21 206.92 77.36
C THR A 392 -31.03 206.46 76.13
N ARG A 393 -30.45 205.79 75.10
CA ARG A 393 -31.16 205.64 73.78
C ARG A 393 -31.19 204.31 72.99
N HIS A 394 -30.34 203.30 73.18
CA HIS A 394 -30.34 202.10 72.30
C HIS A 394 -30.21 200.77 73.06
N LEU A 395 -31.15 199.83 72.84
CA LEU A 395 -31.18 198.51 73.52
C LEU A 395 -31.94 197.34 72.82
N PRO A 396 -32.98 197.51 71.97
CA PRO A 396 -33.83 196.38 71.56
C PRO A 396 -33.27 195.32 70.59
N GLU A 397 -32.19 195.61 69.86
CA GLU A 397 -31.91 194.95 68.56
C GLU A 397 -31.32 193.52 68.62
N GLU A 398 -30.80 193.07 69.76
CA GLU A 398 -30.13 191.75 69.88
C GLU A 398 -31.08 190.55 70.02
N SER A 399 -32.34 190.75 70.39
CA SER A 399 -33.20 189.64 70.88
C SER A 399 -33.67 188.65 69.81
N GLU A 400 -33.77 189.05 68.54
CA GLU A 400 -34.38 188.20 67.49
C GLU A 400 -33.39 187.18 66.91
N ARG A 401 -32.08 187.47 67.00
CA ARG A 401 -31.00 186.73 66.31
C ARG A 401 -30.86 185.27 66.77
N LEU A 402 -31.24 184.96 68.01
CA LEU A 402 -30.99 183.66 68.63
C LEU A 402 -32.02 182.58 68.27
N ALA A 403 -33.24 182.96 67.90
CA ALA A 403 -34.33 182.00 67.64
C ALA A 403 -34.05 181.08 66.44
N LEU A 404 -33.54 181.67 65.33
CA LEU A 404 -33.33 180.99 64.05
C LEU A 404 -32.35 179.80 64.12
N ILE A 405 -31.33 179.89 64.99
CA ILE A 405 -30.25 178.90 65.08
C ILE A 405 -30.74 177.54 65.61
N ILE A 406 -31.79 177.55 66.44
CA ILE A 406 -32.29 176.35 67.14
C ILE A 406 -33.08 175.43 66.19
N GLU A 407 -33.76 175.98 65.19
CA GLU A 407 -34.62 175.20 64.29
C GLU A 407 -33.80 174.40 63.25
N GLU A 408 -32.68 174.93 62.77
CA GLU A 408 -31.79 174.20 61.86
C GLU A 408 -31.25 172.88 62.44
N LEU A 409 -30.86 172.89 63.71
CA LEU A 409 -30.23 171.74 64.37
C LEU A 409 -31.23 170.58 64.52
N ASN A 410 -32.48 170.90 64.84
CA ASN A 410 -33.57 169.91 64.94
C ASN A 410 -33.86 169.21 63.60
N ASN A 411 -33.73 169.92 62.48
CA ASN A 411 -33.95 169.34 61.15
C ASN A 411 -32.78 168.41 60.74
N LYS A 412 -31.54 168.72 61.13
CA LYS A 412 -30.36 167.87 60.87
C LYS A 412 -30.44 166.53 61.61
N LEU A 413 -30.88 166.52 62.88
CA LEU A 413 -31.05 165.28 63.67
C LEU A 413 -32.04 164.30 63.01
N ARG A 414 -33.23 164.81 62.63
CA ARG A 414 -34.30 164.03 61.99
C ARG A 414 -33.91 163.44 60.63
N ALA A 415 -32.87 163.95 59.96
CA ALA A 415 -32.34 163.36 58.73
C ALA A 415 -31.57 162.07 59.03
N SER A 416 -30.59 162.15 59.93
CA SER A 416 -29.69 161.04 60.29
C SER A 416 -30.44 159.82 60.86
N GLU A 417 -31.49 160.04 61.66
CA GLU A 417 -32.32 158.94 62.19
C GLU A 417 -33.00 158.11 61.10
N ARG A 418 -33.44 158.76 60.00
CA ARG A 418 -34.07 158.07 58.86
C ARG A 418 -33.02 157.27 58.08
N GLU A 419 -31.83 157.81 57.88
CA GLU A 419 -30.72 157.13 57.22
C GLU A 419 -30.29 155.88 58.00
N ARG A 420 -30.18 155.97 59.34
CA ARG A 420 -29.88 154.83 60.22
C ARG A 420 -30.91 153.70 60.08
N ASN A 421 -32.20 154.03 60.08
CA ASN A 421 -33.27 153.04 59.92
C ASN A 421 -33.24 152.39 58.53
N GLN A 422 -32.98 153.16 57.46
CA GLN A 422 -32.81 152.61 56.11
C GLN A 422 -31.57 151.70 55.98
N ALA A 423 -30.46 152.03 56.67
CA ALA A 423 -29.28 151.17 56.71
C ALA A 423 -29.56 149.83 57.41
N THR A 424 -30.32 149.86 58.51
CA THR A 424 -30.72 148.67 59.27
C THR A 424 -31.53 147.70 58.41
N HIS A 425 -32.59 148.18 57.74
CA HIS A 425 -33.40 147.33 56.85
C HIS A 425 -32.63 146.80 55.63
N LYS A 426 -31.64 147.55 55.11
CA LYS A 426 -30.74 147.05 54.06
C LYS A 426 -29.88 145.89 54.57
N PHE A 427 -29.34 145.99 55.79
CA PHE A 427 -28.56 144.93 56.42
C PHE A 427 -29.42 143.67 56.66
N GLU A 428 -30.60 143.81 57.27
CA GLU A 428 -31.55 142.71 57.50
C GLU A 428 -31.93 141.98 56.19
N SER A 429 -32.17 142.74 55.12
CA SER A 429 -32.49 142.20 53.78
C SER A 429 -31.32 141.44 53.15
N LEU A 430 -30.08 141.94 53.30
CA LEU A 430 -28.87 141.28 52.80
C LEU A 430 -28.53 140.02 53.60
N HIS A 431 -28.59 140.08 54.93
CA HIS A 431 -28.37 138.92 55.80
C HIS A 431 -29.41 137.81 55.53
N SER A 432 -30.69 138.19 55.35
CA SER A 432 -31.75 137.27 54.94
C SER A 432 -31.56 136.66 53.55
N LYS A 433 -30.79 137.29 52.65
CA LYS A 433 -30.41 136.71 51.36
C LYS A 433 -29.24 135.75 51.51
N LEU A 434 -28.20 136.15 52.24
CA LEU A 434 -27.02 135.33 52.52
C LEU A 434 -27.41 133.95 53.08
N LEU A 435 -28.23 133.90 54.13
CA LEU A 435 -28.75 132.66 54.74
C LEU A 435 -29.50 131.74 53.76
N ARG A 436 -30.15 132.29 52.72
CA ARG A 436 -30.85 131.49 51.71
C ARG A 436 -29.88 130.88 50.70
N GLU A 437 -28.84 131.61 50.30
CA GLU A 437 -27.82 131.08 49.41
C GLU A 437 -26.89 130.10 50.14
N GLU A 438 -26.53 130.36 51.41
CA GLU A 438 -25.84 129.39 52.28
C GLU A 438 -26.63 128.07 52.37
N SER A 439 -27.95 128.15 52.62
CA SER A 439 -28.83 126.97 52.65
C SER A 439 -29.01 126.29 51.29
N ARG A 440 -28.70 126.96 50.17
CA ARG A 440 -28.67 126.35 48.82
C ARG A 440 -27.34 125.65 48.58
N PHE A 441 -26.21 126.34 48.81
CA PHE A 441 -24.88 125.78 48.64
C PHE A 441 -24.67 124.51 49.47
N GLU A 442 -25.16 124.46 50.72
CA GLU A 442 -25.02 123.25 51.54
C GLU A 442 -25.86 122.07 50.99
N LYS A 443 -27.02 122.34 50.36
CA LYS A 443 -27.83 121.31 49.68
C LYS A 443 -27.21 120.85 48.36
N GLU A 444 -26.63 121.76 47.59
CA GLU A 444 -25.88 121.41 46.36
C GLU A 444 -24.64 120.57 46.70
N LYS A 445 -23.92 120.94 47.76
CA LYS A 445 -22.79 120.18 48.33
C LYS A 445 -23.19 118.78 48.80
N GLN A 446 -24.33 118.63 49.48
CA GLN A 446 -24.90 117.33 49.83
C GLN A 446 -25.23 116.49 48.58
N LEU A 447 -25.93 117.07 47.60
CA LEU A 447 -26.28 116.40 46.35
C LEU A 447 -25.05 116.00 45.51
N ILE A 448 -23.97 116.79 45.56
CA ILE A 448 -22.68 116.45 44.92
C ILE A 448 -22.00 115.29 45.66
N ALA A 449 -22.02 115.28 46.99
CA ALA A 449 -21.48 114.17 47.79
C ALA A 449 -22.23 112.85 47.52
N GLU A 450 -23.57 112.86 47.55
CA GLU A 450 -24.41 111.70 47.23
C GLU A 450 -24.10 111.13 45.83
N ARG A 451 -23.96 112.01 44.83
CA ARG A 451 -23.58 111.62 43.45
C ARG A 451 -22.17 111.05 43.38
N SER A 452 -21.23 111.57 44.18
CA SER A 452 -19.87 111.06 44.27
C SER A 452 -19.85 109.66 44.90
N ASP A 453 -20.58 109.44 45.98
CA ASP A 453 -20.68 108.12 46.63
C ASP A 453 -21.37 107.09 45.72
N ASP A 454 -22.39 107.49 44.96
CA ASP A 454 -23.00 106.64 43.93
C ASP A 454 -22.04 106.29 42.81
N ALA A 455 -21.22 107.24 42.36
CA ALA A 455 -20.16 106.98 41.38
C ALA A 455 -19.10 106.00 41.95
N PHE A 456 -18.63 106.20 43.18
CA PHE A 456 -17.69 105.30 43.84
C PHE A 456 -18.28 103.92 44.19
N ARG A 457 -19.59 103.79 44.35
CA ARG A 457 -20.28 102.48 44.49
C ARG A 457 -20.37 101.75 43.17
N ARG A 458 -20.70 102.44 42.07
CA ARG A 458 -20.74 101.86 40.71
C ARG A 458 -19.35 101.46 40.22
N LEU A 459 -18.35 102.32 40.42
CA LEU A 459 -16.95 102.02 40.10
C LEU A 459 -16.49 100.74 40.81
N ARG A 460 -16.69 100.65 42.14
CA ARG A 460 -16.34 99.44 42.92
C ARG A 460 -17.17 98.20 42.59
N SER A 461 -18.30 98.32 41.88
CA SER A 461 -18.97 97.16 41.29
C SER A 461 -18.19 96.71 40.05
N ILE A 462 -18.02 97.61 39.08
CA ILE A 462 -17.35 97.35 37.80
C ILE A 462 -15.91 96.85 38.01
N GLU A 463 -15.20 97.33 39.04
CA GLU A 463 -13.88 96.85 39.42
C GLU A 463 -13.89 95.36 39.83
N ARG A 464 -14.88 94.91 40.61
CA ARG A 464 -15.03 93.48 40.97
C ARG A 464 -15.50 92.65 39.79
N ASP A 465 -16.45 93.15 39.00
CA ASP A 465 -16.95 92.49 37.78
C ASP A 465 -15.79 92.28 36.78
N LEU A 466 -14.86 93.24 36.72
CA LEU A 466 -13.61 93.19 35.95
C LEU A 466 -12.56 92.24 36.56
N GLU A 467 -12.54 92.05 37.87
CA GLU A 467 -11.66 91.08 38.55
C GLU A 467 -12.16 89.64 38.37
N GLU A 468 -13.45 89.38 38.60
CA GLU A 468 -14.07 88.07 38.36
C GLU A 468 -13.92 87.63 36.88
N THR A 469 -14.13 88.53 35.92
CA THR A 469 -13.91 88.22 34.49
C THR A 469 -12.43 88.06 34.12
N LYS A 470 -11.48 88.69 34.82
CA LYS A 470 -10.04 88.39 34.67
C LYS A 470 -9.71 87.01 35.22
N GLU A 471 -10.20 86.66 36.39
CA GLU A 471 -10.00 85.34 36.99
C GLU A 471 -10.58 84.25 36.09
N ASP A 472 -11.81 84.40 35.62
CA ASP A 472 -12.46 83.42 34.76
C ASP A 472 -11.73 83.26 33.42
N ARG A 473 -11.18 84.36 32.87
CA ARG A 473 -10.27 84.29 31.72
C ARG A 473 -9.00 83.48 32.05
N VAL A 474 -8.43 83.58 33.26
CA VAL A 474 -7.28 82.76 33.69
C VAL A 474 -7.68 81.29 33.90
N LYS A 475 -8.84 81.03 34.53
CA LYS A 475 -9.43 79.67 34.70
C LYS A 475 -9.75 79.02 33.35
N LEU A 476 -10.06 79.79 32.32
CA LEU A 476 -10.24 79.31 30.95
C LEU A 476 -8.89 79.11 30.23
N PHE A 477 -7.91 79.98 30.43
CA PHE A 477 -6.59 79.85 29.81
C PHE A 477 -5.82 78.63 30.33
N THR A 478 -5.88 78.37 31.64
CA THR A 478 -5.29 77.17 32.26
C THR A 478 -5.94 75.89 31.73
N LYS A 479 -7.28 75.82 31.71
CA LYS A 479 -8.02 74.71 31.07
C LYS A 479 -7.66 74.52 29.60
N LEU A 480 -7.42 75.60 28.85
CA LEU A 480 -7.00 75.53 27.46
C LEU A 480 -5.58 74.92 27.35
N THR A 481 -4.62 75.37 28.15
CA THR A 481 -3.28 74.77 28.17
C THR A 481 -3.27 73.32 28.66
N ASP A 482 -4.14 72.95 29.60
CA ASP A 482 -4.30 71.57 30.06
C ASP A 482 -4.87 70.68 28.95
N LEU A 483 -5.86 71.18 28.20
CA LEU A 483 -6.45 70.49 27.04
C LEU A 483 -5.46 70.38 25.87
N GLU A 484 -4.67 71.41 25.59
CA GLU A 484 -3.59 71.36 24.59
C GLU A 484 -2.52 70.32 24.98
N HIS A 485 -2.12 70.29 26.25
CA HIS A 485 -1.16 69.31 26.76
C HIS A 485 -1.72 67.88 26.74
N ALA A 486 -2.99 67.69 27.10
CA ALA A 486 -3.69 66.41 26.99
C ALA A 486 -3.83 65.96 25.52
N HIS A 487 -4.20 66.87 24.61
CA HIS A 487 -4.29 66.60 23.18
C HIS A 487 -2.92 66.23 22.58
N LYS A 488 -1.84 66.93 22.98
CA LYS A 488 -0.47 66.59 22.57
C LYS A 488 -0.07 65.19 23.04
N LYS A 489 -0.31 64.86 24.32
CA LYS A 489 -0.08 63.51 24.87
C LYS A 489 -0.90 62.44 24.14
N LEU A 490 -2.16 62.73 23.80
CA LEU A 490 -3.02 61.83 23.04
C LEU A 490 -2.52 61.63 21.60
N ALA A 491 -2.01 62.68 20.95
CA ALA A 491 -1.41 62.61 19.63
C ALA A 491 -0.10 61.80 19.63
N GLU A 492 0.78 62.02 20.62
CA GLU A 492 2.01 61.23 20.81
C GLU A 492 1.70 59.75 21.09
N ALA A 493 0.69 59.46 21.91
CA ALA A 493 0.23 58.09 22.18
C ALA A 493 -0.38 57.44 20.92
N LYS A 494 -1.20 58.17 20.16
CA LYS A 494 -1.76 57.70 18.89
C LYS A 494 -0.67 57.43 17.86
N GLN A 495 0.37 58.27 17.77
CA GLN A 495 1.49 58.07 16.86
C GLN A 495 2.31 56.83 17.25
N LYS A 496 2.56 56.61 18.55
CA LYS A 496 3.22 55.39 19.04
C LYS A 496 2.42 54.13 18.73
N ALA A 497 1.11 54.13 19.00
CA ALA A 497 0.22 53.02 18.67
C ALA A 497 0.15 52.77 17.15
N ALA A 498 0.13 53.81 16.33
CA ALA A 498 0.18 53.68 14.88
C ALA A 498 1.48 53.03 14.40
N MET A 499 2.64 53.49 14.86
CA MET A 499 3.94 52.89 14.52
C MET A 499 4.09 51.46 15.06
N GLN A 500 3.49 51.13 16.21
CA GLN A 500 3.45 49.77 16.73
C GLN A 500 2.61 48.87 15.83
N HIS A 501 1.38 49.27 15.47
CA HIS A 501 0.54 48.50 14.56
C HIS A 501 1.11 48.40 13.14
N GLU A 502 1.82 49.43 12.66
CA GLU A 502 2.53 49.40 11.37
C GLU A 502 3.70 48.42 11.39
N ALA A 503 4.47 48.36 12.49
CA ALA A 503 5.51 47.35 12.68
C ALA A 503 4.94 45.93 12.86
N GLU A 504 3.81 45.78 13.57
CA GLU A 504 3.10 44.51 13.72
C GLU A 504 2.58 44.01 12.36
N THR A 505 1.95 44.86 11.54
CA THR A 505 1.49 44.47 10.21
C THR A 505 2.65 44.15 9.28
N ALA A 506 3.73 44.94 9.29
CA ALA A 506 4.94 44.65 8.51
C ALA A 506 5.59 43.30 8.89
N ALA A 507 5.67 42.98 10.18
CA ALA A 507 6.18 41.69 10.65
C ALA A 507 5.24 40.52 10.32
N VAL A 508 3.94 40.76 10.16
CA VAL A 508 2.96 39.76 9.71
C VAL A 508 2.99 39.59 8.19
N THR A 509 3.09 40.66 7.41
CA THR A 509 3.23 40.56 5.93
C THR A 509 4.54 39.89 5.56
N GLN A 510 5.66 40.24 6.20
CA GLN A 510 6.94 39.57 5.98
C GLN A 510 6.83 38.06 6.22
N LYS A 511 6.22 37.61 7.32
CA LYS A 511 6.03 36.17 7.60
C LYS A 511 5.17 35.46 6.55
N TYR A 512 4.15 36.14 6.02
CA TYR A 512 3.34 35.56 4.95
C TYR A 512 4.06 35.58 3.59
N GLU A 513 4.88 36.59 3.30
CA GLU A 513 5.75 36.62 2.12
C GLU A 513 6.83 35.53 2.17
N GLU A 514 7.43 35.31 3.35
CA GLU A 514 8.35 34.21 3.61
C GLU A 514 7.65 32.86 3.39
N GLN A 515 6.47 32.64 3.98
CA GLN A 515 5.68 31.43 3.74
C GLN A 515 5.28 31.24 2.27
N ILE A 516 4.97 32.31 1.54
CA ILE A 516 4.65 32.26 0.11
C ILE A 516 5.90 31.88 -0.70
N LYS A 517 7.08 32.45 -0.40
CA LYS A 517 8.36 32.04 -1.02
C LYS A 517 8.65 30.56 -0.75
N ASP A 518 8.52 30.14 0.51
CA ASP A 518 8.73 28.76 0.95
C ASP A 518 7.81 27.76 0.23
N LEU A 519 6.54 28.12 0.04
CA LEU A 519 5.55 27.29 -0.66
C LEU A 519 5.75 27.31 -2.18
N THR A 520 6.18 28.44 -2.76
CA THR A 520 6.55 28.54 -4.18
C THR A 520 7.76 27.66 -4.48
N LEU A 521 8.85 27.75 -3.70
CA LEU A 521 10.04 26.91 -3.87
C LEU A 521 9.73 25.41 -3.72
N LYS A 522 8.85 25.04 -2.78
CA LYS A 522 8.37 23.65 -2.63
C LYS A 522 7.51 23.21 -3.82
N LEU A 523 6.66 24.08 -4.36
CA LEU A 523 5.87 23.80 -5.56
C LEU A 523 6.76 23.66 -6.81
N GLU A 524 7.77 24.51 -6.95
CA GLU A 524 8.77 24.46 -8.01
C GLU A 524 9.56 23.14 -7.92
N SER A 525 10.12 22.80 -6.76
CA SER A 525 10.80 21.51 -6.55
C SER A 525 9.90 20.28 -6.83
N VAL A 526 8.63 20.31 -6.42
CA VAL A 526 7.67 19.22 -6.69
C VAL A 526 7.27 19.15 -8.15
N THR A 527 7.08 20.29 -8.84
CA THR A 527 6.78 20.30 -10.28
C THR A 527 8.00 19.90 -11.10
N GLU A 528 9.20 20.32 -10.72
CA GLU A 528 10.43 19.99 -11.43
C GLU A 528 10.76 18.51 -11.28
N SER A 529 10.73 17.96 -10.06
CA SER A 529 10.85 16.51 -9.82
C SER A 529 9.74 15.71 -10.52
N HIS A 530 8.50 16.21 -10.58
CA HIS A 530 7.46 15.61 -11.41
C HIS A 530 7.83 15.62 -12.90
N THR A 531 8.34 16.72 -13.46
CA THR A 531 8.83 16.74 -14.86
C THR A 531 9.98 15.76 -15.09
N ARG A 532 10.91 15.60 -14.13
CA ARG A 532 11.98 14.58 -14.18
C ARG A 532 11.36 13.18 -14.29
N THR A 533 10.48 12.79 -13.36
CA THR A 533 9.80 11.47 -13.43
C THR A 533 8.98 11.26 -14.71
N CYS A 534 8.38 12.31 -15.28
CA CYS A 534 7.68 12.24 -16.56
C CYS A 534 8.63 12.04 -17.75
N ARG A 535 9.83 12.66 -17.74
CA ARG A 535 10.91 12.36 -18.70
C ARG A 535 11.38 10.92 -18.55
N ASP A 536 11.57 10.43 -17.32
CA ASP A 536 12.01 9.06 -17.02
C ASP A 536 10.98 8.01 -17.50
N ILE A 537 9.69 8.24 -17.24
CA ILE A 537 8.61 7.41 -17.77
C ILE A 537 8.60 7.45 -19.32
N GLN A 538 8.84 8.61 -19.93
CA GLN A 538 8.86 8.75 -21.39
C GLN A 538 10.09 8.07 -22.02
N THR A 539 11.27 8.13 -21.40
CA THR A 539 12.47 7.41 -21.87
C THR A 539 12.28 5.91 -21.70
N LEU A 540 11.81 5.43 -20.54
CA LEU A 540 11.46 4.02 -20.31
C LEU A 540 10.43 3.49 -21.31
N LEU A 541 9.40 4.27 -21.65
CA LEU A 541 8.42 3.91 -22.69
C LEU A 541 9.04 3.90 -24.09
N SER A 542 9.99 4.79 -24.39
CA SER A 542 10.73 4.76 -25.66
C SER A 542 11.65 3.55 -25.75
N ASP A 543 12.27 3.15 -24.64
CA ASP A 543 13.11 1.96 -24.53
C ASP A 543 12.31 0.68 -24.59
N GLN A 544 11.14 0.63 -23.94
CA GLN A 544 10.23 -0.49 -24.07
C GLN A 544 9.79 -0.68 -25.53
N LYS A 545 9.48 0.40 -26.26
CA LYS A 545 9.17 0.34 -27.70
C LYS A 545 10.37 -0.15 -28.53
N ARG A 546 11.54 0.49 -28.36
CA ARG A 546 12.80 0.13 -29.03
C ARG A 546 13.19 -1.34 -28.78
N MET A 547 13.00 -1.83 -27.57
CA MET A 547 13.22 -3.25 -27.23
C MET A 547 12.14 -4.14 -27.84
N THR A 548 10.86 -3.75 -27.82
CA THR A 548 9.78 -4.51 -28.48
C THR A 548 10.03 -4.65 -29.99
N GLU A 549 10.55 -3.60 -30.64
CA GLU A 549 10.95 -3.60 -32.06
C GLU A 549 12.18 -4.48 -32.32
N LYS A 550 13.19 -4.46 -31.44
CA LYS A 550 14.33 -5.40 -31.47
C LYS A 550 13.85 -6.85 -31.34
N TRP A 551 13.06 -7.17 -30.31
CA TRP A 551 12.49 -8.51 -30.12
C TRP A 551 11.60 -8.94 -31.29
N HIS A 552 10.85 -8.03 -31.91
CA HIS A 552 10.06 -8.33 -33.10
C HIS A 552 10.94 -8.62 -34.33
N THR A 553 12.02 -7.86 -34.55
CA THR A 553 12.96 -8.08 -35.66
C THR A 553 13.86 -9.30 -35.44
N GLU A 554 14.26 -9.61 -34.21
CA GLU A 554 14.93 -10.85 -33.82
C GLU A 554 14.01 -12.06 -34.02
N ALA A 555 12.75 -12.01 -33.56
CA ALA A 555 11.78 -13.07 -33.81
C ALA A 555 11.51 -13.27 -35.31
N GLN A 556 11.44 -12.19 -36.10
CA GLN A 556 11.24 -12.26 -37.54
C GLN A 556 12.48 -12.78 -38.29
N THR A 557 13.70 -12.44 -37.85
CA THR A 557 14.95 -12.97 -38.44
C THR A 557 15.18 -14.43 -38.07
N GLN A 558 14.90 -14.84 -36.82
CA GLN A 558 14.90 -16.26 -36.43
C GLN A 558 13.86 -17.06 -37.22
N LYS A 559 12.63 -16.55 -37.36
CA LYS A 559 11.60 -17.13 -38.23
C LYS A 559 12.03 -17.22 -39.69
N HIS A 560 12.74 -16.22 -40.21
CA HIS A 560 13.29 -16.25 -41.56
C HIS A 560 14.41 -17.28 -41.70
N HIS A 561 15.32 -17.37 -40.73
CA HIS A 561 16.40 -18.36 -40.69
C HIS A 561 15.87 -19.79 -40.59
N HIS A 562 14.88 -20.05 -39.72
CA HIS A 562 14.18 -21.33 -39.66
C HIS A 562 13.44 -21.65 -40.97
N ALA A 563 12.79 -20.68 -41.61
CA ALA A 563 12.17 -20.88 -42.92
C ALA A 563 13.19 -21.15 -44.05
N GLN A 564 14.38 -20.53 -44.01
CA GLN A 564 15.48 -20.82 -44.93
C GLN A 564 16.05 -22.22 -44.69
N THR A 565 16.37 -22.58 -43.44
CA THR A 565 16.94 -23.89 -43.09
C THR A 565 15.96 -25.03 -43.37
N LEU A 566 14.66 -24.85 -43.10
CA LEU A 566 13.62 -25.79 -43.52
C LEU A 566 13.57 -25.94 -45.04
N ARG A 567 13.66 -24.85 -45.82
CA ARG A 567 13.73 -24.94 -47.29
C ARG A 567 14.97 -25.67 -47.77
N THR A 568 16.15 -25.42 -47.20
CA THR A 568 17.38 -26.13 -47.60
C THR A 568 17.34 -27.61 -47.21
N LEU A 569 16.72 -27.97 -46.09
CA LEU A 569 16.49 -29.36 -45.71
C LEU A 569 15.44 -30.02 -46.61
N GLN A 570 14.41 -29.29 -47.06
CA GLN A 570 13.41 -29.77 -48.03
C GLN A 570 14.03 -29.98 -49.42
N THR A 571 14.90 -29.09 -49.89
CA THR A 571 15.63 -29.32 -51.15
C THR A 571 16.62 -30.47 -51.01
N GLN A 572 17.39 -30.56 -49.91
CA GLN A 572 18.26 -31.71 -49.67
C GLN A 572 17.49 -33.03 -49.59
N LEU A 573 16.31 -33.07 -48.95
CA LEU A 573 15.44 -34.25 -48.96
C LEU A 573 14.92 -34.58 -50.37
N SER A 574 14.58 -33.58 -51.19
CA SER A 574 14.24 -33.76 -52.61
C SER A 574 15.43 -34.32 -53.42
N ASP A 575 16.63 -33.83 -53.18
CA ASP A 575 17.86 -34.25 -53.86
C ASP A 575 18.27 -35.67 -53.43
N TYR A 576 18.11 -36.02 -52.15
CA TYR A 576 18.25 -37.40 -51.68
C TYR A 576 17.15 -38.33 -52.21
N GLN A 577 15.90 -37.86 -52.30
CA GLN A 577 14.78 -38.65 -52.84
C GLN A 577 14.98 -38.95 -54.33
N THR A 578 15.40 -37.95 -55.12
CA THR A 578 15.75 -38.16 -56.54
C THR A 578 16.98 -39.05 -56.68
N HIS A 579 18.00 -38.91 -55.84
CA HIS A 579 19.15 -39.81 -55.84
C HIS A 579 18.80 -41.26 -55.48
N VAL A 580 17.88 -41.48 -54.53
CA VAL A 580 17.34 -42.81 -54.21
C VAL A 580 16.58 -43.38 -55.41
N ASN A 581 15.69 -42.60 -56.02
CA ASN A 581 14.95 -43.02 -57.22
C ASN A 581 15.89 -43.38 -58.39
N ASP A 582 16.98 -42.62 -58.60
CA ASP A 582 18.02 -42.92 -59.59
C ASP A 582 18.80 -44.20 -59.26
N LEU A 583 19.08 -44.45 -57.99
CA LEU A 583 19.70 -45.70 -57.53
C LEU A 583 18.76 -46.90 -57.68
N GLU A 584 17.46 -46.74 -57.41
CA GLU A 584 16.45 -47.76 -57.67
C GLU A 584 16.30 -48.07 -59.17
N ALA A 585 16.28 -47.04 -60.03
CA ALA A 585 16.29 -47.21 -61.48
C ALA A 585 17.58 -47.90 -61.98
N ARG A 586 18.74 -47.62 -61.36
CA ARG A 586 20.00 -48.34 -61.60
C ARG A 586 19.93 -49.79 -61.14
N ILE A 587 19.30 -50.09 -60.00
CA ILE A 587 19.10 -51.46 -59.52
C ILE A 587 18.18 -52.23 -60.47
N GLN A 588 17.06 -51.63 -60.90
CA GLN A 588 16.13 -52.22 -61.87
C GLN A 588 16.82 -52.52 -63.21
N THR A 589 17.63 -51.59 -63.73
CA THR A 589 18.38 -51.79 -64.99
C THR A 589 19.58 -52.73 -64.86
N LEU A 590 20.09 -52.98 -63.65
CA LEU A 590 21.06 -54.05 -63.39
C LEU A 590 20.38 -55.41 -63.25
N ASP A 591 19.19 -55.48 -62.64
CA ASP A 591 18.38 -56.70 -62.50
C ASP A 591 17.82 -57.20 -63.85
N THR A 592 17.38 -56.31 -64.75
CA THR A 592 17.03 -56.72 -66.13
C THR A 592 18.24 -57.28 -66.89
N ARG A 593 19.40 -56.64 -66.78
CA ARG A 593 20.65 -57.14 -67.38
C ARG A 593 21.11 -58.45 -66.74
N LEU A 594 20.91 -58.64 -65.44
CA LEU A 594 21.16 -59.90 -64.76
C LEU A 594 20.28 -61.01 -65.36
N LYS A 595 18.97 -60.77 -65.47
CA LYS A 595 18.01 -61.69 -66.10
C LYS A 595 18.38 -62.03 -67.55
N GLU A 596 18.79 -61.05 -68.35
CA GLU A 596 19.33 -61.31 -69.69
C GLU A 596 20.59 -62.19 -69.68
N THR A 597 21.55 -61.97 -68.78
CA THR A 597 22.76 -62.80 -68.70
C THR A 597 22.47 -64.21 -68.22
N VAL A 598 21.50 -64.39 -67.31
CA VAL A 598 21.00 -65.70 -66.88
C VAL A 598 20.32 -66.43 -68.04
N GLN A 599 19.50 -65.74 -68.85
CA GLN A 599 18.87 -66.32 -70.03
C GLN A 599 19.92 -66.76 -71.06
N LYS A 600 20.89 -65.90 -71.38
CA LYS A 600 22.02 -66.23 -72.27
C LYS A 600 22.81 -67.44 -71.75
N LEU A 601 23.00 -67.57 -70.43
CA LEU A 601 23.61 -68.74 -69.80
C LEU A 601 22.75 -70.02 -69.89
N SER A 602 21.42 -69.94 -69.83
CA SER A 602 20.56 -71.10 -70.09
C SER A 602 20.54 -71.51 -71.57
N ASP A 603 20.59 -70.54 -72.48
CA ASP A 603 20.61 -70.79 -73.92
C ASP A 603 21.93 -71.47 -74.33
N GLU A 604 23.07 -70.98 -73.85
CA GLU A 604 24.39 -71.61 -74.05
C GLU A 604 24.48 -73.01 -73.41
N ARG A 605 23.88 -73.22 -72.22
CA ARG A 605 23.76 -74.56 -71.63
C ARG A 605 22.94 -75.50 -72.52
N CYS A 606 21.87 -75.02 -73.14
CA CYS A 606 21.05 -75.80 -74.06
C CYS A 606 21.81 -76.14 -75.35
N ILE A 607 22.55 -75.17 -75.91
CA ILE A 607 23.45 -75.37 -77.06
C ILE A 607 24.53 -76.41 -76.73
N SER A 608 25.19 -76.29 -75.58
CA SER A 608 26.25 -77.19 -75.13
C SER A 608 25.73 -78.62 -74.86
N ALA A 609 24.55 -78.77 -74.27
CA ALA A 609 23.89 -80.08 -74.11
C ALA A 609 23.57 -80.73 -75.47
N ARG A 610 23.08 -79.96 -76.44
CA ARG A 610 22.81 -80.40 -77.82
C ARG A 610 24.09 -80.79 -78.58
N LEU A 611 25.20 -80.07 -78.36
CA LEU A 611 26.51 -80.45 -78.89
C LEU A 611 27.03 -81.75 -78.25
N SER A 612 26.90 -81.89 -76.93
CA SER A 612 27.26 -83.11 -76.19
C SER A 612 26.47 -84.35 -76.65
N ALA A 613 25.21 -84.17 -77.05
CA ALA A 613 24.41 -85.24 -77.67
C ALA A 613 24.95 -85.61 -79.07
N ARG A 614 25.28 -84.63 -79.93
CA ARG A 614 25.90 -84.88 -81.25
C ARG A 614 27.26 -85.58 -81.16
N VAL A 615 28.05 -85.31 -80.11
CA VAL A 615 29.30 -86.02 -79.84
C VAL A 615 29.01 -87.49 -79.51
N ARG A 616 28.06 -87.76 -78.59
CA ARG A 616 27.64 -89.13 -78.25
C ARG A 616 27.15 -89.94 -79.46
N ASP A 617 26.40 -89.32 -80.37
CA ASP A 617 25.97 -89.93 -81.64
C ASP A 617 27.13 -90.16 -82.62
N ALA A 618 28.21 -89.38 -82.57
CA ALA A 618 29.42 -89.63 -83.34
C ALA A 618 30.25 -90.78 -82.73
N GLU A 619 30.40 -90.80 -81.41
CA GLU A 619 31.06 -91.86 -80.65
C GLU A 619 30.37 -93.21 -80.85
N GLY A 620 29.03 -93.26 -80.76
CA GLY A 620 28.25 -94.47 -81.01
C GLY A 620 28.41 -95.04 -82.43
N ARG A 621 28.59 -94.18 -83.45
CA ARG A 621 28.89 -94.61 -84.82
C ARG A 621 30.33 -95.12 -84.97
N CYS A 622 31.30 -94.46 -84.32
CA CYS A 622 32.69 -94.94 -84.29
C CYS A 622 32.80 -96.29 -83.58
N GLU A 623 32.03 -96.49 -82.50
CA GLU A 623 31.95 -97.74 -81.75
C GLU A 623 31.26 -98.86 -82.56
N GLY A 624 30.25 -98.52 -83.37
CA GLY A 624 29.67 -99.43 -84.37
C GLY A 624 30.69 -99.90 -85.41
N LEU A 625 31.51 -98.98 -85.94
CA LEU A 625 32.60 -99.30 -86.88
C LEU A 625 33.70 -100.16 -86.21
N ARG A 626 34.09 -99.86 -84.96
CA ARG A 626 35.01 -100.71 -84.17
C ARG A 626 34.49 -102.15 -84.07
N LYS A 627 33.20 -102.34 -83.78
CA LYS A 627 32.58 -103.66 -83.68
C LYS A 627 32.57 -104.43 -85.00
N GLN A 628 32.43 -103.73 -86.14
CA GLN A 628 32.59 -104.35 -87.45
C GLN A 628 34.04 -104.80 -87.69
N VAL A 629 35.05 -103.97 -87.39
CA VAL A 629 36.47 -104.34 -87.52
C VAL A 629 36.83 -105.56 -86.66
N VAL A 630 36.34 -105.63 -85.42
CA VAL A 630 36.54 -106.81 -84.55
C VAL A 630 35.88 -108.07 -85.13
N ALA A 631 34.73 -107.95 -85.80
CA ALA A 631 34.07 -109.07 -86.47
C ALA A 631 34.81 -109.56 -87.73
N TRP A 632 35.56 -108.69 -88.42
CA TRP A 632 36.47 -109.10 -89.49
C TRP A 632 37.70 -109.84 -88.92
N GLY A 633 38.33 -109.30 -87.87
CA GLY A 633 39.50 -109.92 -87.23
C GLY A 633 39.24 -111.35 -86.72
N LYS A 634 38.06 -111.61 -86.12
CA LYS A 634 37.69 -112.97 -85.67
C LYS A 634 37.62 -114.00 -86.80
N ARG A 635 37.14 -113.60 -87.99
CA ARG A 635 37.15 -114.50 -89.16
C ARG A 635 38.58 -114.81 -89.60
N GLU A 636 39.48 -113.84 -89.54
CA GLU A 636 40.89 -114.03 -89.90
C GLU A 636 41.62 -114.98 -88.92
N GLU A 637 41.23 -115.00 -87.64
CA GLU A 637 41.65 -116.03 -86.69
C GLU A 637 41.14 -117.43 -87.07
N GLU A 638 39.88 -117.58 -87.47
CA GLU A 638 39.29 -118.86 -87.90
C GLU A 638 40.07 -119.47 -89.09
N TRP A 639 40.37 -118.67 -90.13
CA TRP A 639 41.22 -119.10 -91.26
C TRP A 639 42.65 -119.46 -90.81
N ALA A 640 43.21 -118.76 -89.81
CA ALA A 640 44.53 -119.07 -89.25
C ALA A 640 44.55 -120.37 -88.44
N GLU A 641 43.44 -120.73 -87.77
CA GLU A 641 43.30 -121.97 -87.00
C GLU A 641 43.23 -123.20 -87.91
N GLU A 642 42.47 -123.16 -89.01
CA GLU A 642 42.45 -124.23 -90.02
C GLU A 642 43.84 -124.44 -90.64
N ARG A 643 44.56 -123.34 -90.92
CA ARG A 643 45.94 -123.35 -91.44
C ARG A 643 46.93 -123.99 -90.45
N LYS A 644 46.72 -123.82 -89.13
CA LYS A 644 47.46 -124.56 -88.09
C LYS A 644 47.04 -126.04 -88.02
N ARG A 645 45.78 -126.37 -88.32
CA ARG A 645 45.26 -127.76 -88.28
C ARG A 645 45.88 -128.61 -89.37
N LEU A 646 45.76 -128.17 -90.63
CA LEU A 646 46.34 -128.83 -91.80
C LEU A 646 47.86 -129.05 -91.70
N LYS A 647 48.59 -128.14 -91.03
CA LYS A 647 50.03 -128.27 -90.84
C LYS A 647 50.41 -129.45 -89.92
N ARG A 648 49.63 -129.73 -88.86
CA ARG A 648 49.92 -130.82 -87.90
C ARG A 648 49.81 -132.20 -88.53
N ASP A 649 48.87 -132.40 -89.46
CA ASP A 649 48.68 -133.70 -90.11
C ASP A 649 49.71 -133.95 -91.22
N LEU A 650 50.21 -132.89 -91.86
CA LEU A 650 51.34 -132.94 -92.81
C LEU A 650 52.65 -133.37 -92.10
N ASP A 651 52.87 -132.93 -90.87
CA ASP A 651 54.03 -133.34 -90.06
C ASP A 651 53.87 -134.77 -89.49
N ARG A 652 52.63 -135.24 -89.31
CA ARG A 652 52.33 -136.62 -88.89
C ARG A 652 52.77 -137.65 -89.94
N ILE A 653 52.58 -137.35 -91.22
CA ILE A 653 52.99 -138.22 -92.35
C ILE A 653 54.52 -138.33 -92.46
N LYS A 654 55.26 -137.27 -92.15
CA LYS A 654 56.74 -137.28 -92.20
C LYS A 654 57.34 -138.23 -91.15
N LEU A 655 56.77 -138.27 -89.94
CA LEU A 655 57.29 -139.07 -88.83
C LEU A 655 57.24 -140.59 -89.07
N GLU A 656 56.37 -141.08 -89.96
CA GLU A 656 56.35 -142.52 -90.33
C GLU A 656 57.37 -142.88 -91.41
N GLN A 657 57.70 -141.94 -92.31
CA GLN A 657 58.80 -142.13 -93.29
C GLN A 657 60.16 -142.15 -92.59
N ASP A 658 60.34 -141.26 -91.62
CA ASP A 658 61.58 -141.04 -90.86
C ASP A 658 62.07 -142.26 -90.04
N ARG A 659 61.20 -143.26 -89.82
CA ARG A 659 61.49 -144.48 -89.04
C ARG A 659 61.98 -145.66 -89.90
N LYS A 660 61.89 -145.59 -91.23
CA LYS A 660 62.42 -146.65 -92.12
C LYS A 660 63.71 -146.24 -92.83
N GLU A 661 63.85 -144.96 -93.21
CA GLU A 661 65.06 -144.47 -93.89
C GLU A 661 66.15 -144.01 -92.90
N ARG A 662 66.46 -144.84 -91.89
CA ARG A 662 67.58 -144.61 -90.96
C ARG A 662 68.36 -145.84 -90.53
N GLU A 663 68.08 -147.00 -91.14
CA GLU A 663 68.79 -148.25 -90.86
C GLU A 663 69.58 -148.79 -92.07
N ARG A 664 69.18 -148.48 -93.32
CA ARG A 664 69.75 -149.08 -94.55
C ARG A 664 69.71 -148.14 -95.76
N LEU A 665 70.88 -148.01 -96.40
CA LEU A 665 71.16 -147.47 -97.74
C LEU A 665 70.80 -145.99 -97.99
N HIS A 666 71.67 -145.27 -98.72
CA HIS A 666 71.58 -143.83 -99.07
C HIS A 666 71.57 -142.78 -97.93
N GLN A 667 71.54 -143.15 -96.64
CA GLN A 667 71.50 -142.17 -95.55
C GLN A 667 72.82 -141.38 -95.32
N SER A 668 72.96 -140.22 -95.99
CA SER A 668 73.82 -139.09 -95.55
C SER A 668 73.49 -137.78 -96.31
N ARG A 669 72.53 -136.99 -95.81
CA ARG A 669 71.99 -135.72 -96.37
C ARG A 669 71.25 -134.94 -95.24
N ARG A 670 71.00 -133.62 -95.24
CA ARG A 670 71.39 -132.44 -96.06
C ARG A 670 71.02 -131.12 -95.33
N ASP A 671 71.59 -129.99 -95.78
CA ASP A 671 71.07 -128.61 -96.09
C ASP A 671 69.75 -128.08 -95.41
N ASP A 672 69.34 -126.79 -95.39
CA ASP A 672 69.56 -125.64 -96.31
C ASP A 672 69.02 -124.26 -95.80
N THR A 673 69.36 -123.13 -96.47
CA THR A 673 68.71 -121.76 -96.54
C THR A 673 68.46 -120.90 -95.27
N ARG A 674 68.48 -119.54 -95.21
CA ARG A 674 68.41 -118.31 -96.10
C ARG A 674 67.03 -117.62 -96.31
N TYR A 675 67.03 -116.29 -96.61
CA TYR A 675 65.93 -115.34 -97.04
C TYR A 675 65.15 -114.52 -95.94
N PRO A 676 64.27 -113.49 -96.22
CA PRO A 676 64.58 -112.14 -96.82
C PRO A 676 63.65 -110.89 -96.46
N GLY A 677 63.93 -109.69 -97.06
CA GLY A 677 62.94 -108.68 -97.58
C GLY A 677 62.26 -107.65 -96.64
N MET A 678 61.56 -106.56 -97.09
CA MET A 678 61.43 -105.88 -98.41
C MET A 678 60.62 -104.52 -98.38
N LEU A 679 61.05 -103.45 -99.11
CA LEU A 679 60.27 -102.30 -99.69
C LEU A 679 59.44 -101.32 -98.75
N ARG A 680 58.77 -100.18 -99.13
CA ARG A 680 58.58 -99.36 -100.38
C ARG A 680 58.13 -97.85 -100.15
N THR A 681 58.62 -96.90 -100.99
CA THR A 681 58.03 -95.63 -101.58
C THR A 681 57.32 -94.46 -100.80
N PRO A 682 57.51 -93.18 -101.24
CA PRO A 682 56.72 -91.95 -100.90
C PRO A 682 55.69 -91.54 -102.01
N PRO A 683 55.01 -90.36 -101.95
CA PRO A 683 55.50 -89.14 -102.66
C PRO A 683 55.29 -87.78 -101.90
N LEU A 684 54.79 -86.70 -102.55
CA LEU A 684 55.09 -85.26 -102.29
C LEU A 684 53.95 -84.24 -102.62
N ASP A 685 54.11 -82.99 -102.13
CA ASP A 685 53.81 -81.61 -102.61
C ASP A 685 52.67 -81.22 -103.61
N ASP A 686 52.09 -80.02 -103.40
CA ASP A 686 51.65 -78.96 -104.36
C ASP A 686 50.78 -77.89 -103.64
N GLU A 687 50.64 -76.61 -104.03
CA GLU A 687 51.54 -75.65 -104.70
C GLU A 687 51.04 -74.19 -104.42
N SER A 688 51.64 -73.17 -105.04
CA SER A 688 51.43 -71.73 -104.82
C SER A 688 50.23 -71.14 -105.60
N GLN A 689 49.59 -70.07 -105.05
CA GLN A 689 49.16 -68.83 -105.75
C GLN A 689 48.42 -67.88 -104.76
N MET A 690 48.81 -66.61 -104.61
CA MET A 690 48.56 -65.42 -105.47
C MET A 690 47.09 -64.98 -105.54
N ILE A 691 46.82 -63.74 -105.10
CA ILE A 691 46.25 -62.63 -105.91
C ILE A 691 46.34 -61.32 -105.10
N ASP A 692 46.51 -60.20 -105.81
CA ASP A 692 46.82 -58.85 -105.31
C ASP A 692 45.70 -57.84 -105.65
N ASP A 693 45.94 -56.54 -105.41
CA ASP A 693 45.28 -55.37 -106.06
C ASP A 693 43.79 -55.03 -105.74
N THR A 694 43.30 -53.78 -105.81
CA THR A 694 43.89 -52.40 -105.88
C THR A 694 42.85 -51.32 -105.49
N SER A 695 43.30 -50.05 -105.34
CA SER A 695 42.52 -48.77 -105.44
C SER A 695 41.66 -48.38 -104.22
N ARG A 696 41.67 -47.12 -103.70
CA ARG A 696 41.33 -45.78 -104.27
C ARG A 696 39.81 -45.62 -104.57
N GLU A 697 39.11 -44.53 -104.22
CA GLU A 697 39.48 -43.21 -103.66
C GLU A 697 38.26 -42.40 -103.10
N VAL A 698 38.49 -41.24 -102.44
CA VAL A 698 37.59 -40.04 -102.27
C VAL A 698 36.23 -40.20 -101.54
N MET A 699 35.91 -39.51 -100.41
CA MET A 699 35.51 -38.08 -100.26
C MET A 699 35.42 -37.73 -98.73
N GLU A 700 36.13 -36.72 -98.18
CA GLU A 700 35.69 -35.34 -97.77
C GLU A 700 34.64 -35.21 -96.62
N LEU A 701 34.44 -34.13 -95.80
CA LEU A 701 35.12 -32.91 -95.26
C LEU A 701 34.13 -32.29 -94.20
N LYS A 702 34.24 -31.17 -93.43
CA LYS A 702 35.14 -30.03 -93.04
C LYS A 702 34.61 -29.55 -91.64
N ALA A 703 35.40 -29.31 -90.58
CA ALA A 703 36.14 -28.09 -90.20
C ALA A 703 35.36 -26.74 -90.12
N GLU A 704 35.30 -26.10 -88.92
CA GLU A 704 35.61 -24.66 -88.65
C GLU A 704 35.37 -24.21 -87.18
N ILE A 705 36.13 -23.18 -86.73
CA ILE A 705 35.84 -22.15 -85.66
C ILE A 705 35.44 -22.65 -84.25
N ASP A 706 36.03 -22.23 -83.11
CA ASP A 706 37.16 -21.35 -82.74
C ASP A 706 37.16 -19.86 -83.16
N ARG A 707 36.54 -18.96 -82.35
CA ARG A 707 37.04 -17.58 -82.08
C ARG A 707 36.31 -16.74 -81.01
N VAL A 708 37.10 -15.88 -80.34
CA VAL A 708 36.74 -14.61 -79.62
C VAL A 708 35.87 -14.75 -78.35
N LYS A 709 36.31 -14.45 -77.12
CA LYS A 709 37.08 -13.32 -76.50
C LYS A 709 36.30 -12.03 -76.22
N GLN A 710 35.69 -11.93 -75.03
CA GLN A 710 35.52 -10.72 -74.17
C GLN A 710 34.72 -11.15 -72.92
N ARG A 711 34.93 -10.66 -71.69
CA ARG A 711 35.68 -9.50 -71.19
C ARG A 711 36.63 -9.87 -70.05
N SER A 712 37.59 -8.98 -69.75
CA SER A 712 38.47 -9.00 -68.57
C SER A 712 38.50 -7.60 -67.95
N ARG A 713 39.08 -7.45 -66.74
CA ARG A 713 39.21 -6.21 -65.93
C ARG A 713 37.92 -5.87 -65.16
N ARG A 714 37.97 -5.31 -63.93
CA ARG A 714 39.09 -4.74 -63.15
C ARG A 714 38.80 -4.75 -61.64
N SER A 715 39.86 -4.79 -60.83
CA SER A 715 39.95 -4.28 -59.44
C SER A 715 41.17 -3.35 -59.42
N PRO A 716 41.16 -2.16 -58.75
CA PRO A 716 41.55 -2.06 -57.33
C PRO A 716 40.92 -0.87 -56.54
N GLY A 717 41.35 -0.66 -55.27
CA GLY A 717 41.01 0.48 -54.38
C GLY A 717 39.85 0.14 -53.41
N PHE A 718 39.89 0.36 -52.09
CA PHE A 718 40.82 1.06 -51.17
C PHE A 718 40.85 2.61 -51.19
N GLU A 719 40.91 3.18 -49.97
CA GLU A 719 40.97 4.60 -49.54
C GLU A 719 39.70 5.50 -49.47
N ARG A 720 39.53 6.08 -48.27
CA ARG A 720 38.99 7.41 -47.85
C ARG A 720 37.49 7.68 -47.54
N MET A 721 37.35 8.51 -46.48
CA MET A 721 36.18 9.28 -45.97
C MET A 721 35.02 8.44 -45.38
N LEU A 722 34.33 8.84 -44.29
CA LEU A 722 34.47 9.95 -43.31
C LEU A 722 34.65 9.33 -41.89
N LEU A 723 35.07 9.96 -40.77
CA LEU A 723 35.11 11.34 -40.23
C LEU A 723 33.80 11.93 -39.65
N ASP A 724 33.98 12.58 -38.49
CA ASP A 724 33.14 13.54 -37.74
C ASP A 724 31.90 13.04 -36.95
N MET A 725 31.48 13.86 -35.96
CA MET A 725 30.56 13.59 -34.83
C MET A 725 31.13 12.59 -33.79
N GLU A 726 31.79 12.96 -32.69
CA GLU A 726 31.49 14.01 -31.68
C GLU A 726 30.11 13.76 -31.03
N SER A 727 29.97 13.37 -29.75
CA SER A 727 30.82 13.44 -28.53
C SER A 727 30.78 14.75 -27.74
N ASP A 728 29.61 15.39 -27.65
CA ASP A 728 29.28 16.27 -26.54
C ASP A 728 28.56 15.48 -25.43
N GLY A 729 29.00 15.69 -24.20
CA GLY A 729 28.36 15.22 -22.99
C GLY A 729 28.67 16.19 -21.86
N ASP A 730 27.63 16.56 -21.13
CA ASP A 730 27.54 17.18 -19.80
C ASP A 730 28.86 17.57 -19.11
N ASP A 731 29.00 18.85 -18.75
CA ASP A 731 29.13 19.31 -17.35
C ASP A 731 29.27 20.86 -17.31
N ASP A 732 28.18 21.58 -17.02
CA ASP A 732 28.22 22.99 -16.58
C ASP A 732 28.39 23.00 -15.04
N GLU A 733 29.59 23.29 -14.53
CA GLU A 733 29.84 23.42 -13.08
C GLU A 733 29.37 24.78 -12.50
N GLU A 734 29.05 24.77 -11.20
CA GLU A 734 28.49 25.89 -10.43
C GLU A 734 29.59 26.79 -9.81
N GLU A 735 29.34 28.10 -9.72
CA GLU A 735 29.93 29.08 -8.77
C GLU A 735 29.00 30.32 -8.84
N GLU A 736 28.08 30.58 -7.91
CA GLU A 736 28.26 31.02 -6.50
C GLU A 736 29.21 32.21 -6.31
N GLU A 737 28.67 33.40 -5.99
CA GLU A 737 28.85 34.10 -4.69
C GLU A 737 28.12 35.47 -4.65
N GLU A 738 27.77 35.90 -3.42
CA GLU A 738 27.28 37.21 -2.90
C GLU A 738 26.18 38.02 -3.63
#